data_AF-A0A524EHU9-F1
#
_entry.id   AF-A0A524EHU9-F1
#
_cell.length_a   1.000
_cell.length_b   1.000
_cell.length_c   1.000
_cell.angle_alpha   90.00
_cell.angle_beta   90.00
_cell.angle_gamma   90.00
#
_symmetry.space_group_name_H-M   'P 1'
#
loop_
_entity.id
_entity.type
_entity.pdbx_description
1 polymer ?
#
loop_
_entity_poly.entity_id
_entity_poly.type
_entity_poly.pdbx_seq_one_letter_code
_entity_poly.pdbx_strand_id
1 'polypeptide(L)'
;MSEHQMQICHFCQRTIKLAYYCEDCGTSCCSDCLNEEKIETLTCQDCNSQKITTSKGKKLICEACGSENVTRLNQILKSCPRCHSHQIINIYEKKEELEKNFLNLIKNARVLIEPFKKVANSLIVFRQKVENARAPPIRCHHYPNMESELYSLIKLFIYAKDNLLEKINVLFHLLSLNKEYFFDIYNQPNSNVRIIEGIFENLNRNYISINDFIETNSETIEKGLIPLQNNLHFIKKISNYFEMYKKYLNLAEEEKAVYAIHAKLANGLNSQDKYKKNKGILFITNFDLSFIHLYGKFKKKRKNIFKAPVEDLTKLKIKGKLFKKLYIEFSYGRYEFTLPTNSLNKVLDYIIIARNFDETVIFDDDMANKLYEIEIDISDVINFVEEAINSFFSIRCQYTNIKQPIQNTQEYGTNNSNLQGSLPPGISAPIQQSYSNLPYPQMNPHINPNQNYQSYPMNQNIYNPPLVYQNGYITTNGIAQRIQTPQDLRYYSNDIRNLLPPNYNENEFFLQNFNNPNRIQNYQPQRRSNAYNDLISDIEQKNILMRKLEQMQKYGKMFPQDQYQVNLEPFDELLYDPRYERDSNIMNGNQTAYQGYKNNHLSDLFNPDYSLSGSTKRSRIKIDKLKKKKMLELEKERYSIEQTLNTLDKKFNDGIISEIDYFRTYKNLQKDLYLIDKKIENLENEIRENDSIRSSNRELDRRRYFS
;
A
#
# COMPACT_ATOMS: atom_id res chain seq x y z
N MET A 1 -11.13 44.76 -44.19
CA MET A 1 -11.84 44.01 -43.13
C MET A 1 -12.84 43.10 -43.82
N SER A 2 -12.98 41.83 -43.43
CA SER A 2 -13.73 40.84 -44.21
C SER A 2 -15.24 40.88 -43.96
N GLU A 3 -16.01 40.69 -45.04
CA GLU A 3 -17.49 40.67 -45.01
C GLU A 3 -18.06 39.44 -44.28
N HIS A 4 -17.23 38.45 -43.97
CA HIS A 4 -17.60 37.14 -43.41
C HIS A 4 -18.12 37.15 -41.95
N GLN A 5 -18.26 38.31 -41.30
CA GLN A 5 -18.82 38.43 -39.93
C GLN A 5 -20.28 38.92 -39.88
N MET A 6 -20.90 39.20 -41.03
CA MET A 6 -22.32 39.60 -41.11
C MET A 6 -23.22 38.37 -41.07
N GLN A 7 -24.22 38.36 -40.19
CA GLN A 7 -25.13 37.22 -40.00
C GLN A 7 -26.57 37.68 -39.78
N ILE A 8 -27.55 36.79 -39.97
CA ILE A 8 -28.96 37.14 -39.71
C ILE A 8 -29.20 37.12 -38.20
N CYS A 9 -29.57 38.26 -37.62
CA CYS A 9 -30.03 38.32 -36.24
C CYS A 9 -31.45 37.76 -36.14
N HIS A 10 -31.64 36.71 -35.34
CA HIS A 10 -32.93 36.00 -35.23
C HIS A 10 -34.08 36.87 -34.69
N PHE A 11 -33.77 37.98 -34.02
CA PHE A 11 -34.77 38.86 -33.39
C PHE A 11 -35.25 39.99 -34.32
N CYS A 12 -34.35 40.64 -35.07
CA CYS A 12 -34.72 41.71 -36.02
C CYS A 12 -34.71 41.29 -37.50
N GLN A 13 -34.29 40.05 -37.80
CA GLN A 13 -34.15 39.48 -39.15
C GLN A 13 -33.24 40.28 -40.10
N ARG A 14 -32.40 41.18 -39.55
CA ARG A 14 -31.41 41.96 -40.31
C ARG A 14 -30.09 41.19 -40.42
N THR A 15 -29.43 41.33 -41.57
CA THR A 15 -28.05 40.90 -41.77
C THR A 15 -27.11 41.91 -41.11
N ILE A 16 -26.60 41.56 -39.92
CA ILE A 16 -25.83 42.44 -39.04
C ILE A 16 -24.78 41.63 -38.26
N LYS A 17 -23.79 42.30 -37.70
CA LYS A 17 -22.84 41.67 -36.78
C LYS A 17 -23.52 41.34 -35.45
N LEU A 18 -23.58 40.04 -35.10
CA LEU A 18 -24.00 39.61 -33.76
C LEU A 18 -22.92 40.01 -32.76
N ALA A 19 -23.32 40.61 -31.63
CA ALA A 19 -22.43 41.23 -30.66
C ALA A 19 -22.51 40.59 -29.26
N TYR A 20 -23.68 40.05 -28.89
CA TYR A 20 -23.97 39.59 -27.53
C TYR A 20 -24.48 38.16 -27.50
N TYR A 21 -24.08 37.42 -26.47
CA TYR A 21 -24.46 36.03 -26.20
C TYR A 21 -25.17 35.97 -24.86
N CYS A 22 -26.26 35.20 -24.77
CA CYS A 22 -26.90 34.88 -23.50
C CYS A 22 -26.46 33.50 -23.02
N GLU A 23 -25.85 33.42 -21.84
CA GLU A 23 -25.32 32.17 -21.31
C GLU A 23 -26.43 31.19 -20.89
N ASP A 24 -27.54 31.69 -20.32
CA ASP A 24 -28.64 30.84 -19.83
C ASP A 24 -29.43 30.13 -20.94
N CYS A 25 -29.58 30.75 -22.13
CA CYS A 25 -30.38 30.19 -23.22
C CYS A 25 -29.63 29.98 -24.55
N GLY A 26 -28.34 30.31 -24.59
CA GLY A 26 -27.46 30.06 -25.72
C GLY A 26 -27.74 30.87 -26.99
N THR A 27 -28.54 31.94 -26.93
CA THR A 27 -28.85 32.75 -28.13
C THR A 27 -27.95 33.95 -28.29
N SER A 28 -27.47 34.15 -29.52
CA SER A 28 -26.75 35.34 -29.96
C SER A 28 -27.69 36.41 -30.52
N CYS A 29 -27.40 37.70 -30.26
CA CYS A 29 -28.15 38.84 -30.79
C CYS A 29 -27.23 40.03 -31.16
N CYS A 30 -27.75 40.98 -31.94
CA CYS A 30 -27.09 42.26 -32.18
C CYS A 30 -27.43 43.26 -31.05
N SER A 31 -26.63 44.33 -30.94
CA SER A 31 -26.80 45.37 -29.91
C SER A 31 -28.23 45.93 -29.84
N ASP A 32 -28.83 46.22 -30.99
CA ASP A 32 -30.17 46.81 -31.14
C ASP A 32 -31.32 45.88 -30.70
N CYS A 33 -31.02 44.60 -30.39
CA CYS A 33 -32.02 43.60 -29.98
C CYS A 33 -31.90 43.19 -28.51
N LEU A 34 -31.01 43.82 -27.74
CA LEU A 34 -31.03 43.64 -26.28
C LEU A 34 -32.25 44.35 -25.69
N ASN A 35 -32.90 43.70 -24.74
CA ASN A 35 -33.87 44.39 -23.90
C ASN A 35 -33.09 45.29 -22.92
N GLU A 36 -33.53 46.53 -22.75
CA GLU A 36 -32.94 47.48 -21.80
C GLU A 36 -33.95 47.83 -20.71
N GLU A 37 -33.68 47.36 -19.50
CA GLU A 37 -34.47 47.66 -18.31
C GLU A 37 -33.77 48.75 -17.49
N LYS A 38 -34.46 49.88 -17.28
CA LYS A 38 -33.98 50.96 -16.42
C LYS A 38 -34.37 50.68 -14.98
N ILE A 39 -33.40 50.28 -14.16
CA ILE A 39 -33.60 50.15 -12.72
C ILE A 39 -33.16 51.44 -12.04
N GLU A 40 -34.11 52.11 -11.38
CA GLU A 40 -33.80 53.20 -10.46
C GLU A 40 -33.33 52.60 -9.13
N THR A 41 -32.04 52.71 -8.84
CA THR A 41 -31.49 52.33 -7.52
C THR A 41 -31.27 53.58 -6.67
N LEU A 42 -31.55 53.49 -5.37
CA LEU A 42 -31.28 54.58 -4.43
C LEU A 42 -29.92 54.33 -3.76
N THR A 43 -28.99 55.27 -3.91
CA THR A 43 -27.64 55.19 -3.35
C THR A 43 -27.34 56.41 -2.49
N CYS A 44 -26.79 56.20 -1.30
CA CYS A 44 -26.27 57.28 -0.47
C CYS A 44 -24.96 57.82 -1.05
N GLN A 45 -24.85 59.13 -1.29
CA GLN A 45 -23.62 59.72 -1.85
C GLN A 45 -22.45 59.70 -0.85
N ASP A 46 -22.74 59.74 0.45
CA ASP A 46 -21.70 59.86 1.47
C ASP A 46 -21.01 58.52 1.79
N CYS A 47 -21.57 57.39 1.36
CA CYS A 47 -21.02 56.05 1.64
C CYS A 47 -21.26 54.98 0.55
N ASN A 48 -21.89 55.33 -0.58
CA ASN A 48 -22.28 54.43 -1.68
C ASN A 48 -23.18 53.23 -1.30
N SER A 49 -23.76 53.22 -0.10
CA SER A 49 -24.71 52.17 0.32
C SER A 49 -26.03 52.27 -0.44
N GLN A 50 -26.54 51.11 -0.88
CA GLN A 50 -27.88 50.93 -1.47
C GLN A 50 -28.97 50.68 -0.40
N LYS A 51 -28.61 50.58 0.88
CA LYS A 51 -29.55 50.34 1.98
C LYS A 51 -30.19 51.65 2.42
N ILE A 52 -31.26 52.03 1.74
CA ILE A 52 -32.03 53.26 1.99
C ILE A 52 -33.40 52.91 2.56
N THR A 53 -33.76 53.51 3.69
CA THR A 53 -35.09 53.40 4.29
C THR A 53 -35.82 54.74 4.33
N THR A 54 -37.15 54.68 4.44
CA THR A 54 -38.00 55.88 4.54
C THR A 54 -38.36 56.11 6.00
N SER A 55 -37.90 57.23 6.57
CA SER A 55 -38.25 57.64 7.93
C SER A 55 -39.69 58.17 8.02
N LYS A 56 -40.22 58.26 9.24
CA LYS A 56 -41.57 58.77 9.55
C LYS A 56 -41.70 60.26 9.19
N GLY A 57 -41.96 60.52 7.91
CA GLY A 57 -41.95 61.84 7.30
C GLY A 57 -41.61 61.88 5.80
N LYS A 58 -41.52 60.72 5.12
CA LYS A 58 -41.13 60.58 3.69
C LYS A 58 -39.67 60.97 3.35
N LYS A 59 -38.82 61.25 4.33
CA LYS A 59 -37.38 61.42 4.12
C LYS A 59 -36.70 60.08 3.87
N LEU A 60 -35.84 60.00 2.86
CA LEU A 60 -34.97 58.87 2.59
C LEU A 60 -33.69 59.01 3.43
N ILE A 61 -33.31 57.95 4.14
CA ILE A 61 -32.13 57.91 5.00
C ILE A 61 -31.32 56.65 4.70
N CYS A 62 -30.00 56.80 4.64
CA CYS A 62 -29.08 55.68 4.53
C CYS A 62 -28.96 54.92 5.86
N GLU A 63 -29.26 53.62 5.87
CA GLU A 63 -29.10 52.79 7.07
C GLU A 63 -27.64 52.64 7.51
N ALA A 64 -26.69 52.76 6.58
CA ALA A 64 -25.27 52.48 6.84
C ALA A 64 -24.52 53.66 7.48
N CYS A 65 -24.96 54.91 7.25
CA CYS A 65 -24.30 56.10 7.78
C CYS A 65 -25.24 57.16 8.37
N GLY A 66 -26.56 56.95 8.33
CA GLY A 66 -27.56 57.91 8.82
C GLY A 66 -27.77 59.16 7.95
N SER A 67 -27.08 59.27 6.81
CA SER A 67 -27.19 60.45 5.94
C SER A 67 -28.53 60.50 5.18
N GLU A 68 -29.08 61.71 5.06
CA GLU A 68 -30.21 62.03 4.17
C GLU A 68 -29.77 62.27 2.71
N ASN A 69 -28.45 62.28 2.43
CA ASN A 69 -27.88 62.55 1.10
C ASN A 69 -28.00 61.31 0.18
N VAL A 70 -29.21 61.08 -0.33
CA VAL A 70 -29.56 59.95 -1.19
C VAL A 70 -29.91 60.43 -2.60
N THR A 71 -29.23 59.87 -3.61
CA THR A 71 -29.54 60.11 -5.02
C THR A 71 -30.05 58.86 -5.72
N ARG A 72 -30.86 59.07 -6.76
CA ARG A 72 -31.26 58.02 -7.70
C ARG A 72 -30.13 57.80 -8.71
N LEU A 73 -29.66 56.56 -8.81
CA LEU A 73 -28.75 56.12 -9.84
C LEU A 73 -29.53 55.20 -10.79
N ASN A 74 -29.71 55.69 -12.02
CA ASN A 74 -30.39 54.96 -13.08
C ASN A 74 -29.39 54.01 -13.73
N GLN A 75 -29.52 52.72 -13.45
CA GLN A 75 -28.74 51.67 -14.09
C GLN A 75 -29.54 51.07 -15.24
N ILE A 76 -28.95 51.02 -16.45
CA ILE A 76 -29.51 50.27 -17.57
C ILE A 76 -28.99 48.84 -17.45
N LEU A 77 -29.88 47.90 -17.13
CA LEU A 77 -29.59 46.48 -17.26
C LEU A 77 -29.96 46.00 -18.66
N LYS A 78 -29.02 45.32 -19.29
CA LYS A 78 -29.25 44.58 -20.53
C LYS A 78 -29.80 43.20 -20.18
N SER A 79 -30.85 42.77 -20.86
CA SER A 79 -31.46 41.45 -20.68
C SER A 79 -31.71 40.76 -22.02
N CYS A 80 -31.77 39.43 -21.97
CA CYS A 80 -31.97 38.60 -23.15
C CYS A 80 -33.36 38.81 -23.77
N PRO A 81 -33.48 39.09 -25.08
CA PRO A 81 -34.79 39.18 -25.75
C PRO A 81 -35.58 37.87 -25.79
N ARG A 82 -34.97 36.71 -25.45
CA ARG A 82 -35.64 35.40 -25.44
C ARG A 82 -36.04 34.91 -24.05
N CYS A 83 -35.18 35.08 -23.05
CA CYS A 83 -35.41 34.53 -21.70
C CYS A 83 -35.37 35.58 -20.58
N HIS A 84 -35.19 36.86 -20.90
CA HIS A 84 -35.05 37.97 -19.94
C HIS A 84 -33.88 37.84 -18.93
N SER A 85 -32.98 36.87 -19.10
CA SER A 85 -31.78 36.76 -18.27
C SER A 85 -30.84 37.95 -18.47
N HIS A 86 -30.21 38.39 -17.38
CA HIS A 86 -29.13 39.38 -17.37
C HIS A 86 -27.73 38.78 -17.61
N GLN A 87 -27.61 37.44 -17.74
CA GLN A 87 -26.36 36.77 -18.11
C GLN A 87 -26.08 36.97 -19.61
N ILE A 88 -25.68 38.19 -19.95
CA ILE A 88 -25.36 38.66 -21.30
C ILE A 88 -23.89 39.05 -21.34
N ILE A 89 -23.12 38.37 -22.19
CA ILE A 89 -21.68 38.59 -22.39
C ILE A 89 -21.42 39.03 -23.83
N ASN A 90 -20.33 39.76 -24.08
CA ASN A 90 -19.89 40.03 -25.46
C ASN A 90 -19.46 38.71 -26.12
N ILE A 91 -19.84 38.49 -27.38
CA ILE A 91 -19.45 37.28 -28.12
C ILE A 91 -17.92 37.15 -28.20
N TYR A 92 -17.18 38.25 -28.30
CA TYR A 92 -15.71 38.19 -28.34
C TYR A 92 -15.10 37.81 -26.99
N GLU A 93 -15.66 38.29 -25.88
CA GLU A 93 -15.26 37.88 -24.52
C GLU A 93 -15.54 36.38 -24.32
N LYS A 94 -16.73 35.89 -24.73
CA LYS A 94 -17.07 34.45 -24.63
C LYS A 94 -16.17 33.57 -25.51
N LYS A 95 -15.79 34.05 -26.69
CA LYS A 95 -14.80 33.37 -27.56
C LYS A 95 -13.42 33.31 -26.92
N GLU A 96 -12.96 34.39 -26.31
CA GLU A 96 -11.68 34.41 -25.59
C GLU A 96 -11.71 33.47 -24.37
N GLU A 97 -12.83 33.42 -23.64
CA GLU A 97 -13.05 32.47 -22.54
C GLU A 97 -12.99 31.02 -23.02
N LEU A 98 -13.72 30.66 -24.08
CA LEU A 98 -13.72 29.31 -24.65
C LEU A 98 -12.34 28.89 -25.16
N GLU A 99 -11.57 29.79 -25.79
CA GLU A 99 -10.19 29.51 -26.19
C GLU A 99 -9.30 29.25 -24.96
N LYS A 100 -9.35 30.11 -23.94
CA LYS A 100 -8.61 29.94 -22.69
C LYS A 100 -8.96 28.62 -22.00
N ASN A 101 -10.24 28.28 -21.93
CA ASN A 101 -10.73 27.05 -21.30
C ASN A 101 -10.23 25.80 -22.05
N PHE A 102 -10.26 25.79 -23.38
CA PHE A 102 -9.70 24.71 -24.20
C PHE A 102 -8.18 24.53 -24.00
N LEU A 103 -7.43 25.63 -23.93
CA LEU A 103 -5.99 25.60 -23.67
C LEU A 103 -5.64 25.14 -22.26
N ASN A 104 -6.46 25.52 -21.27
CA ASN A 104 -6.32 25.04 -19.90
C ASN A 104 -6.65 23.54 -19.81
N LEU A 105 -7.65 23.05 -20.54
CA LEU A 105 -7.97 21.62 -20.62
C LEU A 105 -6.77 20.79 -21.13
N ILE A 106 -6.10 21.26 -22.20
CA ILE A 106 -4.87 20.65 -22.72
C ILE A 106 -3.75 20.63 -21.65
N LYS A 107 -3.50 21.77 -20.96
CA LYS A 107 -2.46 21.84 -19.91
C LYS A 107 -2.78 20.95 -18.71
N ASN A 108 -4.05 20.88 -18.32
CA ASN A 108 -4.51 20.12 -17.16
C ASN A 108 -4.38 18.60 -17.36
N ALA A 109 -4.25 18.11 -18.60
CA ALA A 109 -3.94 16.72 -18.87
C ALA A 109 -2.66 16.22 -18.14
N ARG A 110 -1.69 17.11 -17.89
CA ARG A 110 -0.50 16.80 -17.06
C ARG A 110 -0.87 16.47 -15.61
N VAL A 111 -1.87 17.16 -15.05
CA VAL A 111 -2.30 17.01 -13.64
C VAL A 111 -2.96 15.64 -13.40
N LEU A 112 -3.63 15.08 -14.42
CA LEU A 112 -4.25 13.76 -14.36
C LEU A 112 -3.27 12.65 -13.96
N ILE A 113 -1.98 12.75 -14.31
CA ILE A 113 -1.01 11.67 -14.06
C ILE A 113 -0.47 11.68 -12.61
N GLU A 114 -0.49 12.82 -11.92
CA GLU A 114 0.16 12.96 -10.59
C GLU A 114 -0.37 11.99 -9.51
N PRO A 115 -1.69 11.67 -9.40
CA PRO A 115 -2.18 10.64 -8.49
C PRO A 115 -1.56 9.26 -8.79
N PHE A 116 -1.49 8.85 -10.06
CA PHE A 116 -0.89 7.56 -10.44
C PHE A 116 0.61 7.52 -10.18
N LYS A 117 1.33 8.64 -10.42
CA LYS A 117 2.74 8.78 -10.09
C LYS A 117 2.99 8.66 -8.58
N LYS A 118 2.10 9.19 -7.73
CA LYS A 118 2.15 8.98 -6.27
C LYS A 118 1.92 7.50 -5.89
N VAL A 119 0.99 6.81 -6.55
CA VAL A 119 0.73 5.38 -6.35
C VAL A 119 1.91 4.52 -6.80
N ALA A 120 2.48 4.77 -7.98
CA ALA A 120 3.66 4.07 -8.50
C ALA A 120 4.85 4.17 -7.52
N ASN A 121 5.19 5.39 -7.10
CA ASN A 121 6.24 5.62 -6.10
C ASN A 121 5.95 4.90 -4.77
N SER A 122 4.68 4.85 -4.35
CA SER A 122 4.28 4.11 -3.16
C SER A 122 4.54 2.61 -3.34
N LEU A 123 4.08 2.00 -4.44
CA LEU A 123 4.28 0.58 -4.75
C LEU A 123 5.77 0.21 -4.79
N ILE A 124 6.63 1.02 -5.43
CA ILE A 124 8.09 0.84 -5.44
C ILE A 124 8.66 0.82 -4.01
N VAL A 125 8.26 1.79 -3.18
CA VAL A 125 8.69 1.86 -1.77
C VAL A 125 8.15 0.67 -0.95
N PHE A 126 6.95 0.18 -1.23
CA PHE A 126 6.41 -1.03 -0.59
C PHE A 126 7.20 -2.28 -0.99
N ARG A 127 7.49 -2.47 -2.29
CA ARG A 127 8.31 -3.59 -2.78
C ARG A 127 9.66 -3.63 -2.06
N GLN A 128 10.35 -2.49 -2.01
CA GLN A 128 11.65 -2.39 -1.34
C GLN A 128 11.54 -2.66 0.18
N LYS A 129 10.44 -2.28 0.84
CA LYS A 129 10.21 -2.61 2.27
C LYS A 129 9.97 -4.12 2.49
N VAL A 130 9.26 -4.78 1.58
CA VAL A 130 9.00 -6.24 1.62
C VAL A 130 10.30 -7.01 1.41
N GLU A 131 11.07 -6.65 0.38
CA GLU A 131 12.40 -7.21 0.09
C GLU A 131 13.34 -7.11 1.30
N ASN A 132 13.48 -5.90 1.87
CA ASN A 132 14.29 -5.66 3.08
C ASN A 132 13.78 -6.39 4.33
N ALA A 133 12.52 -6.82 4.37
CA ALA A 133 11.98 -7.61 5.48
C ALA A 133 12.39 -9.10 5.41
N ARG A 134 12.64 -9.62 4.21
CA ARG A 134 13.12 -10.99 3.97
C ARG A 134 14.65 -11.09 3.94
N ALA A 135 15.33 -10.00 3.56
CA ALA A 135 16.78 -9.95 3.41
C ALA A 135 17.59 -10.29 4.69
N PRO A 136 18.81 -10.85 4.56
CA PRO A 136 19.75 -10.93 5.66
C PRO A 136 20.16 -9.51 6.13
N PRO A 137 20.52 -9.31 7.41
CA PRO A 137 20.88 -10.32 8.39
C PRO A 137 19.74 -10.82 9.28
N ILE A 138 18.58 -10.16 9.29
CA ILE A 138 17.44 -10.52 10.13
C ILE A 138 16.26 -10.88 9.22
N ARG A 139 16.20 -12.15 8.79
CA ARG A 139 15.15 -12.63 7.90
C ARG A 139 13.82 -12.76 8.67
N CYS A 140 12.80 -11.99 8.32
CA CYS A 140 11.51 -11.97 9.02
C CYS A 140 10.38 -12.40 8.07
N HIS A 141 9.92 -13.64 8.20
CA HIS A 141 9.04 -14.30 7.23
C HIS A 141 7.53 -14.26 7.58
N HIS A 142 7.14 -13.53 8.63
CA HIS A 142 5.72 -13.33 8.97
C HIS A 142 4.90 -12.81 7.79
N TYR A 143 3.62 -13.20 7.73
CA TYR A 143 2.71 -12.85 6.64
C TYR A 143 3.27 -13.30 5.28
N PRO A 144 3.25 -14.63 4.98
CA PRO A 144 3.86 -15.19 3.77
C PRO A 144 3.14 -14.77 2.47
N ASN A 145 1.90 -14.28 2.57
CA ASN A 145 1.13 -13.82 1.42
C ASN A 145 1.50 -12.40 0.95
N MET A 146 2.29 -11.62 1.72
CA MET A 146 2.56 -10.20 1.43
C MET A 146 3.10 -9.97 0.02
N GLU A 147 3.94 -10.90 -0.46
CA GLU A 147 4.50 -10.89 -1.80
C GLU A 147 3.40 -11.00 -2.87
N SER A 148 2.49 -11.97 -2.71
CA SER A 148 1.34 -12.18 -3.61
C SER A 148 0.31 -11.04 -3.57
N GLU A 149 0.07 -10.48 -2.38
CA GLU A 149 -0.83 -9.34 -2.16
C GLU A 149 -0.28 -8.10 -2.86
N LEU A 150 1.00 -7.78 -2.67
CA LEU A 150 1.64 -6.63 -3.30
C LEU A 150 1.78 -6.83 -4.83
N TYR A 151 2.12 -8.03 -5.29
CA TYR A 151 2.17 -8.36 -6.71
C TYR A 151 0.82 -8.11 -7.40
N SER A 152 -0.28 -8.52 -6.75
CA SER A 152 -1.64 -8.29 -7.25
C SER A 152 -1.98 -6.80 -7.36
N LEU A 153 -1.55 -5.98 -6.39
CA LEU A 153 -1.73 -4.52 -6.46
C LEU A 153 -0.88 -3.87 -7.57
N ILE A 154 0.33 -4.37 -7.83
CA ILE A 154 1.15 -3.90 -8.95
C ILE A 154 0.53 -4.29 -10.29
N LYS A 155 -0.01 -5.51 -10.42
CA LYS A 155 -0.76 -5.92 -11.61
C LYS A 155 -2.00 -5.07 -11.86
N LEU A 156 -2.75 -4.74 -10.81
CA LEU A 156 -3.89 -3.81 -10.88
C LEU A 156 -3.43 -2.41 -11.32
N PHE A 157 -2.30 -1.91 -10.81
CA PHE A 157 -1.72 -0.63 -11.22
C PHE A 157 -1.34 -0.63 -12.71
N ILE A 158 -0.64 -1.66 -13.20
CA ILE A 158 -0.26 -1.77 -14.62
C ILE A 158 -1.50 -1.80 -15.51
N TYR A 159 -2.49 -2.65 -15.20
CA TYR A 159 -3.76 -2.69 -15.92
C TYR A 159 -4.46 -1.31 -15.95
N ALA A 160 -4.50 -0.62 -14.81
CA ALA A 160 -5.09 0.72 -14.73
C ALA A 160 -4.29 1.77 -15.51
N LYS A 161 -2.95 1.65 -15.57
CA LYS A 161 -2.05 2.52 -16.33
C LYS A 161 -2.28 2.38 -17.84
N ASP A 162 -2.39 1.16 -18.33
CA ASP A 162 -2.59 0.89 -19.77
C ASP A 162 -3.97 1.42 -20.22
N ASN A 163 -5.01 1.20 -19.40
CA ASN A 163 -6.34 1.80 -19.60
C ASN A 163 -6.33 3.34 -19.52
N LEU A 164 -5.48 3.92 -18.66
CA LEU A 164 -5.32 5.37 -18.57
C LEU A 164 -4.69 5.94 -19.85
N LEU A 165 -3.65 5.29 -20.38
CA LEU A 165 -3.01 5.69 -21.63
C LEU A 165 -3.99 5.69 -22.81
N GLU A 166 -4.81 4.64 -22.95
CA GLU A 166 -5.85 4.58 -23.98
C GLU A 166 -6.84 5.75 -23.86
N LYS A 167 -7.34 6.02 -22.64
CA LYS A 167 -8.30 7.10 -22.39
C LYS A 167 -7.71 8.48 -22.67
N ILE A 168 -6.46 8.72 -22.26
CA ILE A 168 -5.74 9.97 -22.52
C ILE A 168 -5.51 10.14 -24.04
N ASN A 169 -5.17 9.08 -24.76
CA ASN A 169 -5.03 9.09 -26.22
C ASN A 169 -6.36 9.47 -26.90
N VAL A 170 -7.48 8.87 -26.49
CA VAL A 170 -8.83 9.25 -26.97
C VAL A 170 -9.13 10.72 -26.69
N LEU A 171 -8.81 11.25 -25.51
CA LEU A 171 -8.97 12.68 -25.20
C LEU A 171 -8.15 13.57 -26.16
N PHE A 172 -6.87 13.28 -26.38
CA PHE A 172 -6.03 14.06 -27.29
C PHE A 172 -6.47 13.93 -28.76
N HIS A 173 -6.98 12.78 -29.18
CA HIS A 173 -7.60 12.62 -30.50
C HIS A 173 -8.83 13.53 -30.64
N LEU A 174 -9.73 13.54 -29.65
CA LEU A 174 -10.92 14.41 -29.65
C LEU A 174 -10.54 15.90 -29.62
N LEU A 175 -9.53 16.29 -28.84
CA LEU A 175 -8.96 17.65 -28.85
C LEU A 175 -8.42 18.01 -30.25
N SER A 176 -7.80 17.05 -30.96
CA SER A 176 -7.14 17.30 -32.26
C SER A 176 -8.15 17.45 -33.39
N LEU A 177 -9.24 16.68 -33.37
CA LEU A 177 -10.37 16.84 -34.29
C LEU A 177 -11.06 18.20 -34.15
N ASN A 178 -11.13 18.74 -32.92
CA ASN A 178 -11.91 19.95 -32.64
C ASN A 178 -11.06 21.24 -32.58
N LYS A 179 -9.73 21.15 -32.73
CA LYS A 179 -8.80 22.28 -32.53
C LYS A 179 -9.13 23.54 -33.34
N GLU A 180 -9.67 23.40 -34.55
CA GLU A 180 -9.98 24.53 -35.44
C GLU A 180 -11.09 25.43 -34.89
N TYR A 181 -12.05 24.87 -34.15
CA TYR A 181 -13.11 25.63 -33.48
C TYR A 181 -12.56 26.59 -32.41
N PHE A 182 -11.40 26.27 -31.83
CA PHE A 182 -10.78 27.04 -30.75
C PHE A 182 -9.58 27.88 -31.22
N PHE A 183 -8.68 27.33 -32.03
CA PHE A 183 -7.51 28.06 -32.56
C PHE A 183 -7.89 29.07 -33.67
N ASP A 184 -9.04 28.88 -34.33
CA ASP A 184 -9.59 29.84 -35.29
C ASP A 184 -10.91 30.49 -34.86
N ILE A 185 -11.18 30.50 -33.54
CA ILE A 185 -12.47 30.92 -32.96
C ILE A 185 -12.94 32.33 -33.36
N TYR A 186 -12.01 33.25 -33.66
CA TYR A 186 -12.33 34.61 -34.10
C TYR A 186 -12.83 34.70 -35.56
N ASN A 187 -12.44 33.72 -36.40
CA ASN A 187 -12.95 33.57 -37.76
C ASN A 187 -14.23 32.72 -37.82
N GLN A 188 -14.48 31.89 -36.80
CA GLN A 188 -15.74 31.14 -36.70
C GLN A 188 -16.95 32.09 -36.65
N PRO A 189 -18.08 31.76 -37.30
CA PRO A 189 -19.30 32.56 -37.25
C PRO A 189 -19.77 32.82 -35.80
N ASN A 190 -20.23 34.03 -35.48
CA ASN A 190 -20.66 34.42 -34.13
C ASN A 190 -21.94 33.66 -33.66
N SER A 191 -22.72 33.10 -34.59
CA SER A 191 -23.80 32.13 -34.31
C SER A 191 -23.31 30.81 -33.74
N ASN A 192 -22.06 30.41 -34.01
CA ASN A 192 -21.56 29.07 -33.69
C ASN A 192 -21.07 28.96 -32.25
N VAL A 193 -21.07 30.03 -31.46
CA VAL A 193 -20.58 30.05 -30.07
C VAL A 193 -21.22 28.94 -29.23
N ARG A 194 -22.54 28.73 -29.34
CA ARG A 194 -23.24 27.65 -28.61
C ARG A 194 -22.81 26.24 -29.05
N ILE A 195 -22.42 26.07 -30.31
CA ILE A 195 -21.90 24.79 -30.84
C ILE A 195 -20.50 24.54 -30.26
N ILE A 196 -19.64 25.56 -30.27
CA ILE A 196 -18.28 25.50 -29.73
C ILE A 196 -18.30 25.23 -28.22
N GLU A 197 -19.22 25.86 -27.49
CA GLU A 197 -19.49 25.59 -26.08
C GLU A 197 -19.93 24.13 -25.84
N GLY A 198 -20.87 23.61 -26.64
CA GLY A 198 -21.28 22.20 -26.56
C GLY A 198 -20.15 21.20 -26.88
N ILE A 199 -19.26 21.53 -27.81
CA ILE A 199 -18.04 20.76 -28.08
C ILE A 199 -17.11 20.79 -26.85
N PHE A 200 -16.89 21.97 -26.26
CA PHE A 200 -16.07 22.12 -25.06
C PHE A 200 -16.65 21.36 -23.86
N GLU A 201 -17.97 21.45 -23.62
CA GLU A 201 -18.64 20.66 -22.59
C GLU A 201 -18.39 19.16 -22.75
N ASN A 202 -18.46 18.64 -23.98
CA ASN A 202 -18.21 17.22 -24.25
C ASN A 202 -16.74 16.83 -23.98
N LEU A 203 -15.78 17.65 -24.42
CA LEU A 203 -14.35 17.45 -24.12
C LEU A 203 -14.09 17.47 -22.60
N ASN A 204 -14.72 18.39 -21.87
CA ASN A 204 -14.60 18.49 -20.42
C ASN A 204 -15.25 17.29 -19.69
N ARG A 205 -16.39 16.76 -20.16
CA ARG A 205 -16.99 15.52 -19.63
C ARG A 205 -16.06 14.31 -19.79
N ASN A 206 -15.35 14.21 -20.92
CA ASN A 206 -14.34 13.17 -21.12
C ASN A 206 -13.17 13.32 -20.14
N TYR A 207 -12.65 14.54 -19.96
CA TYR A 207 -11.61 14.84 -18.96
C TYR A 207 -12.05 14.46 -17.53
N ILE A 208 -13.27 14.82 -17.11
CA ILE A 208 -13.82 14.47 -15.80
C ILE A 208 -13.90 12.94 -15.64
N SER A 209 -14.43 12.22 -16.63
CA SER A 209 -14.50 10.75 -16.58
C SER A 209 -13.13 10.07 -16.49
N ILE A 210 -12.06 10.72 -16.97
CA ILE A 210 -10.68 10.25 -16.82
C ILE A 210 -10.17 10.52 -15.40
N ASN A 211 -10.45 11.69 -14.84
CA ASN A 211 -10.14 12.01 -13.46
C ASN A 211 -10.84 11.05 -12.47
N ASP A 212 -12.14 10.81 -12.64
CA ASP A 212 -12.91 9.87 -11.81
C ASP A 212 -12.33 8.44 -11.85
N PHE A 213 -11.88 8.00 -13.03
CA PHE A 213 -11.21 6.71 -13.22
C PHE A 213 -9.87 6.67 -12.46
N ILE A 214 -9.08 7.74 -12.53
CA ILE A 214 -7.79 7.85 -11.85
C ILE A 214 -7.97 7.84 -10.33
N GLU A 215 -8.89 8.64 -9.79
CA GLU A 215 -9.16 8.71 -8.36
C GLU A 215 -9.64 7.35 -7.83
N THR A 216 -10.60 6.70 -8.52
CA THR A 216 -11.14 5.40 -8.11
C THR A 216 -10.08 4.31 -8.06
N ASN A 217 -9.22 4.19 -9.09
CA ASN A 217 -8.16 3.17 -9.10
C ASN A 217 -7.06 3.51 -8.08
N SER A 218 -6.69 4.78 -7.93
CA SER A 218 -5.69 5.21 -6.95
C SER A 218 -6.14 4.91 -5.53
N GLU A 219 -7.39 5.25 -5.18
CA GLU A 219 -7.97 4.98 -3.86
C GLU A 219 -8.06 3.47 -3.58
N THR A 220 -8.40 2.66 -4.59
CA THR A 220 -8.46 1.19 -4.47
C THR A 220 -7.09 0.59 -4.15
N ILE A 221 -6.04 1.03 -4.85
CA ILE A 221 -4.66 0.57 -4.61
C ILE A 221 -4.15 1.08 -3.25
N GLU A 222 -4.37 2.35 -2.91
CA GLU A 222 -3.97 2.91 -1.61
C GLU A 222 -4.64 2.20 -0.43
N LYS A 223 -5.92 1.83 -0.54
CA LYS A 223 -6.61 0.99 0.46
C LYS A 223 -5.96 -0.39 0.58
N GLY A 224 -5.62 -1.03 -0.55
CA GLY A 224 -4.91 -2.31 -0.57
C GLY A 224 -3.53 -2.29 0.09
N LEU A 225 -2.86 -1.13 0.12
CA LEU A 225 -1.57 -0.95 0.81
C LEU A 225 -1.68 -0.83 2.34
N ILE A 226 -2.87 -0.56 2.91
CA ILE A 226 -3.04 -0.37 4.36
C ILE A 226 -2.73 -1.65 5.17
N PRO A 227 -3.26 -2.85 4.84
CA PRO A 227 -2.89 -4.10 5.52
C PRO A 227 -1.38 -4.39 5.44
N LEU A 228 -0.78 -4.23 4.26
CA LEU A 228 0.66 -4.40 4.05
C LEU A 228 1.48 -3.45 4.92
N GLN A 229 1.06 -2.20 5.09
CA GLN A 229 1.72 -1.22 5.95
C GLN A 229 1.66 -1.60 7.44
N ASN A 230 0.56 -2.22 7.88
CA ASN A 230 0.42 -2.73 9.24
C ASN A 230 1.30 -3.96 9.48
N ASN A 231 1.35 -4.89 8.52
CA ASN A 231 2.20 -6.07 8.56
C ASN A 231 3.69 -5.68 8.58
N LEU A 232 4.10 -4.74 7.71
CA LEU A 232 5.44 -4.18 7.70
C LEU A 232 5.79 -3.41 8.99
N HIS A 233 4.82 -2.76 9.65
CA HIS A 233 5.06 -2.13 10.95
C HIS A 233 5.37 -3.18 12.04
N PHE A 234 4.63 -4.29 12.06
CA PHE A 234 4.93 -5.43 12.95
C PHE A 234 6.32 -6.00 12.65
N ILE A 235 6.63 -6.30 11.39
CA ILE A 235 7.93 -6.85 10.99
C ILE A 235 9.06 -5.90 11.41
N LYS A 236 8.96 -4.60 11.09
CA LYS A 236 9.96 -3.59 11.47
C LYS A 236 10.18 -3.55 12.99
N LYS A 237 9.13 -3.70 13.80
CA LYS A 237 9.24 -3.78 15.27
C LYS A 237 10.02 -5.02 15.72
N ILE A 238 9.79 -6.18 15.12
CA ILE A 238 10.55 -7.41 15.40
C ILE A 238 12.00 -7.26 14.92
N SER A 239 12.23 -6.87 13.67
CA SER A 239 13.58 -6.71 13.11
C SER A 239 14.44 -5.71 13.90
N ASN A 240 13.85 -4.61 14.39
CA ASN A 240 14.53 -3.68 15.29
C ASN A 240 15.00 -4.32 16.61
N TYR A 241 14.20 -5.22 17.22
CA TYR A 241 14.63 -5.95 18.41
C TYR A 241 15.79 -6.90 18.08
N PHE A 242 15.71 -7.64 16.97
CA PHE A 242 16.74 -8.59 16.60
C PHE A 242 18.05 -7.89 16.19
N GLU A 243 18.01 -6.85 15.36
CA GLU A 243 19.21 -6.11 14.92
C GLU A 243 19.92 -5.44 16.09
N MET A 244 19.18 -4.83 17.02
CA MET A 244 19.74 -4.23 18.24
C MET A 244 20.56 -5.23 19.07
N TYR A 245 20.29 -6.54 18.97
CA TYR A 245 20.93 -7.60 19.74
C TYR A 245 21.68 -8.65 18.89
N LYS A 246 21.79 -8.46 17.58
CA LYS A 246 22.41 -9.39 16.61
C LYS A 246 23.74 -9.99 17.09
N LYS A 247 24.65 -9.15 17.60
CA LYS A 247 25.98 -9.52 18.16
C LYS A 247 25.96 -10.45 19.38
N TYR A 248 24.79 -10.70 19.98
CA TYR A 248 24.59 -11.56 21.15
C TYR A 248 23.72 -12.79 20.85
N LEU A 249 23.01 -12.76 19.72
CA LEU A 249 22.11 -13.82 19.26
C LEU A 249 22.85 -14.83 18.39
N ASN A 250 23.84 -14.37 17.59
CA ASN A 250 24.59 -15.19 16.64
C ASN A 250 23.64 -16.09 15.83
N LEU A 251 22.79 -15.44 15.04
CA LEU A 251 21.80 -16.10 14.21
C LEU A 251 22.48 -16.92 13.11
N ALA A 252 22.02 -18.14 12.87
CA ALA A 252 22.40 -18.88 11.67
C ALA A 252 21.79 -18.24 10.41
N GLU A 253 22.29 -18.60 9.23
CA GLU A 253 21.88 -17.97 7.97
C GLU A 253 20.39 -18.17 7.65
N GLU A 254 19.86 -19.34 7.96
CA GLU A 254 18.44 -19.69 7.82
C GLU A 254 17.61 -19.45 9.10
N GLU A 255 18.21 -18.84 10.14
CA GLU A 255 17.51 -18.59 11.41
C GLU A 255 16.58 -17.37 11.29
N LYS A 256 15.28 -17.64 11.17
CA LYS A 256 14.22 -16.65 10.93
C LYS A 256 13.75 -16.06 12.26
N ALA A 257 13.60 -14.74 12.31
CA ALA A 257 13.10 -14.03 13.48
C ALA A 257 11.58 -14.23 13.64
N VAL A 258 11.15 -14.83 14.77
CA VAL A 258 9.73 -15.10 15.07
C VAL A 258 9.19 -14.08 16.07
N TYR A 259 9.77 -13.96 17.27
CA TYR A 259 9.25 -13.01 18.25
C TYR A 259 10.31 -12.53 19.26
N ALA A 260 10.07 -11.35 19.83
CA ALA A 260 10.92 -10.79 20.88
C ALA A 260 10.06 -10.08 21.93
N ILE A 261 10.31 -10.35 23.22
CA ILE A 261 9.56 -9.73 24.31
C ILE A 261 10.39 -9.49 25.57
N HIS A 262 10.14 -8.36 26.24
CA HIS A 262 10.67 -8.10 27.57
C HIS A 262 10.14 -9.10 28.60
N ALA A 263 11.04 -9.83 29.24
CA ALA A 263 10.73 -10.86 30.21
C ALA A 263 11.61 -10.72 31.47
N LYS A 264 11.14 -11.28 32.58
CA LYS A 264 11.91 -11.38 33.83
C LYS A 264 12.14 -12.84 34.18
N LEU A 265 13.39 -13.28 34.22
CA LEU A 265 13.77 -14.62 34.64
C LEU A 265 13.47 -14.77 36.14
N ALA A 266 12.51 -15.63 36.47
CA ALA A 266 12.08 -15.93 37.83
C ALA A 266 12.85 -17.12 38.41
N ASN A 267 13.15 -18.12 37.59
CA ASN A 267 13.92 -19.30 37.95
C ASN A 267 14.68 -19.84 36.72
N GLY A 268 15.81 -20.52 36.90
CA GLY A 268 16.64 -21.01 35.79
C GLY A 268 17.55 -22.18 36.19
N LEU A 269 18.40 -22.60 35.25
CA LEU A 269 19.18 -23.84 35.30
C LEU A 269 20.23 -23.91 36.43
N ASN A 270 20.54 -22.80 37.09
CA ASN A 270 21.38 -22.77 38.29
C ASN A 270 20.55 -22.46 39.54
N SER A 271 20.63 -23.34 40.54
CA SER A 271 20.02 -23.15 41.86
C SER A 271 20.67 -22.00 42.66
N GLN A 272 21.90 -21.63 42.32
CA GLN A 272 22.56 -20.42 42.83
C GLN A 272 21.81 -19.16 42.40
N ASP A 273 21.45 -18.30 43.36
CA ASP A 273 20.57 -17.13 43.19
C ASP A 273 21.05 -16.04 42.21
N LYS A 274 22.26 -16.16 41.64
CA LYS A 274 23.00 -15.16 40.85
C LYS A 274 22.22 -14.53 39.69
N TYR A 275 21.18 -15.21 39.17
CA TYR A 275 20.37 -14.71 38.06
C TYR A 275 18.85 -14.67 38.32
N LYS A 276 18.38 -14.96 39.56
CA LYS A 276 16.94 -14.86 39.87
C LYS A 276 16.50 -13.38 39.87
N LYS A 277 15.31 -13.12 39.34
CA LYS A 277 14.67 -11.79 39.16
C LYS A 277 15.28 -10.91 38.06
N ASN A 278 16.15 -11.45 37.21
CA ASN A 278 16.81 -10.71 36.13
C ASN A 278 15.85 -10.24 35.02
N LYS A 279 15.85 -8.94 34.72
CA LYS A 279 15.14 -8.36 33.56
C LYS A 279 15.94 -8.60 32.28
N GLY A 280 15.26 -8.91 31.19
CA GLY A 280 15.89 -9.18 29.90
C GLY A 280 14.91 -9.15 28.75
N ILE A 281 15.32 -9.73 27.62
CA ILE A 281 14.48 -9.98 26.45
C ILE A 281 14.58 -11.47 26.13
N LEU A 282 13.42 -12.11 25.98
CA LEU A 282 13.28 -13.44 25.41
C LEU A 282 13.09 -13.28 23.90
N PHE A 283 14.00 -13.86 23.14
CA PHE A 283 13.96 -13.97 21.68
C PHE A 283 13.56 -15.39 21.29
N ILE A 284 12.78 -15.48 20.22
CA ILE A 284 12.21 -16.69 19.66
C ILE A 284 12.52 -16.64 18.16
N THR A 285 13.27 -17.62 17.67
CA THR A 285 13.49 -17.88 16.25
C THR A 285 12.89 -19.23 15.88
N ASN A 286 12.87 -19.60 14.59
CA ASN A 286 12.50 -20.97 14.19
C ASN A 286 13.47 -22.02 14.80
N PHE A 287 14.75 -21.68 14.96
CA PHE A 287 15.75 -22.62 15.48
C PHE A 287 15.96 -22.57 17.00
N ASP A 288 15.88 -21.41 17.66
CA ASP A 288 16.35 -21.23 19.04
C ASP A 288 15.46 -20.31 19.91
N LEU A 289 15.38 -20.66 21.20
CA LEU A 289 14.94 -19.79 22.28
C LEU A 289 16.17 -19.18 22.97
N SER A 290 16.25 -17.85 23.03
CA SER A 290 17.39 -17.13 23.63
C SER A 290 16.94 -16.08 24.65
N PHE A 291 17.59 -15.97 25.81
CA PHE A 291 17.33 -14.90 26.77
C PHE A 291 18.56 -14.04 27.06
N ILE A 292 18.47 -12.75 26.73
CA ILE A 292 19.51 -11.76 26.96
C ILE A 292 19.14 -10.92 28.17
N HIS A 293 19.93 -11.02 29.24
CA HIS A 293 19.78 -10.23 30.45
C HIS A 293 20.37 -8.82 30.26
N LEU A 294 19.63 -7.81 30.74
CA LEU A 294 20.01 -6.40 30.75
C LEU A 294 20.32 -5.95 32.19
N TYR A 295 21.53 -5.43 32.42
CA TYR A 295 22.00 -5.03 33.76
C TYR A 295 22.90 -3.80 33.77
N GLY A 296 23.11 -3.21 34.95
CA GLY A 296 23.85 -1.96 35.14
C GLY A 296 22.93 -0.73 35.10
N LYS A 297 23.16 0.21 36.03
CA LYS A 297 22.34 1.44 36.18
C LYS A 297 22.66 2.50 35.12
N PHE A 298 23.95 2.73 34.84
CA PHE A 298 24.42 3.82 33.96
C PHE A 298 24.81 3.36 32.55
N LYS A 299 25.48 2.20 32.43
CA LYS A 299 25.75 1.54 31.14
C LYS A 299 25.03 0.19 31.15
N LYS A 300 24.02 0.02 30.30
CA LYS A 300 23.26 -1.23 30.14
C LYS A 300 24.15 -2.32 29.52
N LYS A 301 24.81 -3.10 30.37
CA LYS A 301 25.51 -4.33 29.99
C LYS A 301 24.49 -5.40 29.59
N ARG A 302 24.91 -6.29 28.71
CA ARG A 302 24.08 -7.35 28.09
C ARG A 302 24.82 -8.67 28.22
N LYS A 303 24.15 -9.72 28.67
CA LYS A 303 24.70 -11.09 28.72
C LYS A 303 23.65 -12.09 28.25
N ASN A 304 24.03 -12.97 27.33
CA ASN A 304 23.22 -14.14 26.97
C ASN A 304 23.25 -15.12 28.17
N ILE A 305 22.07 -15.50 28.67
CA ILE A 305 21.90 -16.38 29.83
C ILE A 305 21.61 -17.83 29.41
N PHE A 306 20.88 -18.01 28.31
CA PHE A 306 20.70 -19.30 27.64
C PHE A 306 20.35 -19.08 26.17
N LYS A 307 20.86 -19.94 25.28
CA LYS A 307 20.40 -20.19 23.90
C LYS A 307 20.18 -21.70 23.78
N ALA A 308 18.99 -22.12 23.34
CA ALA A 308 18.55 -23.52 23.36
C ALA A 308 17.60 -23.81 22.18
N PRO A 309 17.74 -24.93 21.46
CA PRO A 309 16.90 -25.21 20.30
C PRO A 309 15.41 -25.32 20.65
N VAL A 310 14.52 -24.82 19.78
CA VAL A 310 13.06 -24.97 20.02
C VAL A 310 12.63 -26.45 19.84
N GLU A 311 13.37 -27.22 19.04
CA GLU A 311 13.20 -28.66 18.89
C GLU A 311 13.40 -29.42 20.22
N ASP A 312 14.40 -29.04 21.03
CA ASP A 312 14.75 -29.67 22.31
C ASP A 312 13.74 -29.43 23.45
N LEU A 313 12.68 -28.65 23.18
CA LEU A 313 11.67 -28.25 24.15
C LEU A 313 10.78 -29.44 24.56
N THR A 314 11.00 -29.97 25.77
CA THR A 314 10.26 -31.10 26.33
C THR A 314 8.96 -30.68 27.00
N LYS A 315 8.87 -29.44 27.49
CA LYS A 315 7.65 -28.92 28.14
C LYS A 315 7.50 -27.42 28.00
N LEU A 316 6.30 -27.00 27.59
CA LEU A 316 5.88 -25.61 27.55
C LEU A 316 4.52 -25.48 28.22
N LYS A 317 4.40 -24.63 29.25
CA LYS A 317 3.09 -24.31 29.84
C LYS A 317 3.13 -23.05 30.69
N ILE A 318 1.96 -22.51 30.99
CA ILE A 318 1.79 -21.46 32.00
C ILE A 318 1.63 -22.13 33.39
N LYS A 319 2.40 -21.68 34.38
CA LYS A 319 2.33 -22.14 35.79
C LYS A 319 1.89 -21.01 36.72
N GLY A 320 1.20 -21.36 37.81
CA GLY A 320 0.79 -20.45 38.88
C GLY A 320 -0.67 -19.97 38.76
N LYS A 321 -1.34 -19.79 39.91
CA LYS A 321 -2.74 -19.29 39.97
C LYS A 321 -2.80 -17.76 39.90
N LEU A 322 -2.16 -17.08 40.87
CA LEU A 322 -2.12 -15.61 40.98
C LEU A 322 -0.99 -15.01 40.13
N PHE A 323 0.25 -15.46 40.36
CA PHE A 323 1.43 -15.02 39.60
C PHE A 323 1.74 -16.00 38.49
N LYS A 324 1.00 -15.90 37.38
CA LYS A 324 1.24 -16.72 36.19
C LYS A 324 2.64 -16.47 35.62
N LYS A 325 3.36 -17.55 35.30
CA LYS A 325 4.68 -17.55 34.66
C LYS A 325 4.68 -18.48 33.46
N LEU A 326 5.43 -18.14 32.43
CA LEU A 326 5.78 -19.07 31.36
C LEU A 326 6.85 -20.03 31.88
N TYR A 327 6.59 -21.32 31.78
CA TYR A 327 7.51 -22.39 32.16
C TYR A 327 7.98 -23.12 30.91
N ILE A 328 9.30 -23.20 30.76
CA ILE A 328 10.02 -23.75 29.61
C ILE A 328 10.96 -24.83 30.16
N GLU A 329 10.91 -26.04 29.60
CA GLU A 329 11.74 -27.18 30.02
C GLU A 329 12.33 -27.86 28.79
N PHE A 330 13.63 -28.12 28.86
CA PHE A 330 14.45 -28.87 27.92
C PHE A 330 14.99 -30.12 28.62
N SER A 331 15.54 -31.07 27.88
CA SER A 331 16.14 -32.29 28.45
C SER A 331 17.28 -32.02 29.45
N TYR A 332 17.99 -30.89 29.28
CA TYR A 332 19.12 -30.45 30.10
C TYR A 332 18.76 -29.39 31.15
N GLY A 333 17.50 -28.90 31.21
CA GLY A 333 17.06 -28.06 32.31
C GLY A 333 15.86 -27.14 32.06
N ARG A 334 15.55 -26.28 33.02
CA ARG A 334 14.25 -25.59 33.13
C ARG A 334 14.37 -24.11 33.48
N TYR A 335 13.44 -23.31 32.95
CA TYR A 335 13.37 -21.87 33.11
C TYR A 335 11.94 -21.40 33.39
N GLU A 336 11.80 -20.34 34.18
CA GLU A 336 10.53 -19.67 34.45
C GLU A 336 10.63 -18.18 34.14
N PHE A 337 9.72 -17.65 33.31
CA PHE A 337 9.64 -16.23 32.96
C PHE A 337 8.36 -15.61 33.49
N THR A 338 8.52 -14.49 34.20
CA THR A 338 7.42 -13.55 34.44
C THR A 338 7.35 -12.59 33.26
N LEU A 339 6.16 -12.52 32.66
CA LEU A 339 5.80 -11.71 31.49
C LEU A 339 4.58 -10.85 31.86
N PRO A 340 4.24 -9.81 31.08
CA PRO A 340 2.95 -9.14 31.18
C PRO A 340 1.81 -10.17 31.02
N THR A 341 0.74 -10.04 31.83
CA THR A 341 -0.37 -11.00 31.87
C THR A 341 -0.99 -11.24 30.50
N ASN A 342 -1.14 -10.17 29.72
CA ASN A 342 -1.80 -10.15 28.41
C ASN A 342 -0.89 -10.75 27.30
N SER A 343 0.38 -11.01 27.60
CA SER A 343 1.36 -11.56 26.68
C SER A 343 1.68 -13.04 26.91
N LEU A 344 1.28 -13.62 28.04
CA LEU A 344 1.66 -15.00 28.40
C LEU A 344 1.16 -16.05 27.40
N ASN A 345 -0.11 -15.97 27.01
CA ASN A 345 -0.68 -16.87 26.00
C ASN A 345 0.00 -16.64 24.65
N LYS A 346 0.04 -15.38 24.16
CA LYS A 346 0.69 -15.02 22.89
C LYS A 346 2.12 -15.56 22.78
N VAL A 347 2.94 -15.45 23.83
CA VAL A 347 4.32 -15.95 23.83
C VAL A 347 4.37 -17.47 23.81
N LEU A 348 3.46 -18.16 24.51
CA LEU A 348 3.32 -19.60 24.42
C LEU A 348 2.94 -20.02 22.98
N ASP A 349 2.00 -19.32 22.35
CA ASP A 349 1.57 -19.57 20.98
C ASP A 349 2.73 -19.35 19.98
N TYR A 350 3.47 -18.24 20.10
CA TYR A 350 4.66 -17.99 19.26
C TYR A 350 5.78 -19.01 19.44
N ILE A 351 5.97 -19.60 20.64
CA ILE A 351 6.95 -20.68 20.83
C ILE A 351 6.46 -21.99 20.19
N ILE A 352 5.15 -22.24 20.15
CA ILE A 352 4.59 -23.40 19.43
C ILE A 352 4.76 -23.20 17.92
N ILE A 353 4.37 -22.04 17.40
CA ILE A 353 4.54 -21.67 15.98
C ILE A 353 6.01 -21.77 15.57
N ALA A 354 6.94 -21.33 16.43
CA ALA A 354 8.38 -21.40 16.15
C ALA A 354 8.89 -22.83 15.84
N ARG A 355 8.34 -23.88 16.45
CA ARG A 355 8.77 -25.28 16.19
C ARG A 355 8.43 -25.78 14.79
N ASN A 356 7.33 -25.27 14.24
CA ASN A 356 6.79 -25.66 12.94
C ASN A 356 6.78 -24.44 12.01
N PHE A 357 7.69 -23.49 12.21
CA PHE A 357 7.62 -22.18 11.57
C PHE A 357 7.73 -22.32 10.04
N ASP A 358 8.68 -23.13 9.58
CA ASP A 358 8.90 -23.36 8.16
C ASP A 358 7.80 -24.24 7.50
N GLU A 359 7.04 -25.00 8.28
CA GLU A 359 5.84 -25.74 7.82
C GLU A 359 4.59 -24.85 7.77
N THR A 360 4.47 -23.90 8.69
CA THR A 360 3.28 -23.04 8.86
C THR A 360 3.38 -21.72 8.12
N VAL A 361 4.60 -21.27 7.85
CA VAL A 361 4.95 -20.02 7.17
C VAL A 361 5.82 -20.36 5.95
N ILE A 362 5.19 -21.07 5.01
CA ILE A 362 5.79 -21.38 3.71
C ILE A 362 5.97 -20.08 2.95
N PHE A 363 7.23 -19.72 2.68
CA PHE A 363 7.57 -18.58 1.84
C PHE A 363 7.49 -18.99 0.36
N ASP A 364 6.90 -18.14 -0.47
CA ASP A 364 6.77 -18.38 -1.90
C ASP A 364 7.89 -17.63 -2.64
N ASP A 365 9.04 -18.31 -2.79
CA ASP A 365 10.23 -17.78 -3.49
C ASP A 365 9.90 -17.41 -4.95
N ASP A 366 9.05 -18.18 -5.63
CA ASP A 366 8.65 -17.91 -7.02
C ASP A 366 7.82 -16.62 -7.13
N MET A 367 6.91 -16.38 -6.19
CA MET A 367 6.15 -15.13 -6.11
C MET A 367 7.04 -13.95 -5.70
N ALA A 368 7.98 -14.15 -4.79
CA ALA A 368 8.95 -13.12 -4.40
C ALA A 368 9.79 -12.68 -5.61
N ASN A 369 10.32 -13.63 -6.39
CA ASN A 369 11.06 -13.35 -7.62
C ASN A 369 10.21 -12.55 -8.63
N LYS A 370 8.96 -12.99 -8.89
CA LYS A 370 8.01 -12.26 -9.76
C LYS A 370 7.74 -10.83 -9.27
N LEU A 371 7.68 -10.61 -7.95
CA LEU A 371 7.50 -9.29 -7.34
C LEU A 371 8.75 -8.39 -7.48
N TYR A 372 9.95 -8.97 -7.47
CA TYR A 372 11.18 -8.19 -7.64
C TYR A 372 11.47 -7.88 -9.11
N GLU A 373 11.12 -8.78 -10.02
CA GLU A 373 11.28 -8.62 -11.48
C GLU A 373 10.24 -7.69 -12.12
N ILE A 374 9.01 -7.59 -11.59
CA ILE A 374 7.95 -6.79 -12.23
C ILE A 374 8.29 -5.29 -12.25
N GLU A 375 8.29 -4.70 -13.44
CA GLU A 375 8.59 -3.28 -13.61
C GLU A 375 7.38 -2.40 -13.23
N ILE A 376 7.65 -1.24 -12.61
CA ILE A 376 6.65 -0.24 -12.24
C ILE A 376 7.07 1.07 -12.90
N ASP A 377 6.75 1.22 -14.18
CA ASP A 377 7.00 2.43 -14.95
C ASP A 377 5.71 3.11 -15.42
N ILE A 378 5.77 4.43 -15.46
CA ILE A 378 4.73 5.36 -15.94
C ILE A 378 5.30 6.39 -16.92
N SER A 379 6.58 6.26 -17.28
CA SER A 379 7.29 7.18 -18.18
C SER A 379 6.67 7.21 -19.57
N ASP A 380 6.11 6.08 -20.03
CA ASP A 380 5.32 5.99 -21.26
C ASP A 380 4.11 6.94 -21.26
N VAL A 381 3.30 6.94 -20.19
CA VAL A 381 2.14 7.83 -20.06
C VAL A 381 2.57 9.29 -19.91
N ILE A 382 3.63 9.55 -19.14
CA ILE A 382 4.17 10.91 -18.96
C ILE A 382 4.67 11.47 -20.30
N ASN A 383 5.52 10.72 -21.01
CA ASN A 383 6.09 11.14 -22.29
C ASN A 383 4.99 11.37 -23.33
N PHE A 384 4.00 10.46 -23.42
CA PHE A 384 2.86 10.64 -24.31
C PHE A 384 2.09 11.94 -24.05
N VAL A 385 1.81 12.26 -22.77
CA VAL A 385 1.13 13.52 -22.41
C VAL A 385 1.97 14.74 -22.72
N GLU A 386 3.27 14.72 -22.43
CA GLU A 386 4.17 15.84 -22.73
C GLU A 386 4.32 16.06 -24.25
N GLU A 387 4.53 14.99 -25.03
CA GLU A 387 4.58 15.06 -26.50
C GLU A 387 3.28 15.59 -27.10
N ALA A 388 2.13 15.09 -26.62
CA ALA A 388 0.82 15.57 -27.06
C ALA A 388 0.63 17.06 -26.73
N ILE A 389 0.89 17.49 -25.48
CA ILE A 389 0.82 18.90 -25.06
C ILE A 389 1.71 19.78 -25.96
N ASN A 390 2.98 19.38 -26.16
CA ASN A 390 3.94 20.13 -26.97
C ASN A 390 3.51 20.23 -28.45
N SER A 391 2.95 19.16 -29.00
CA SER A 391 2.35 19.13 -30.34
C SER A 391 1.22 20.16 -30.48
N PHE A 392 0.27 20.21 -29.53
CA PHE A 392 -0.80 21.22 -29.54
C PHE A 392 -0.29 22.65 -29.47
N PHE A 393 0.71 22.94 -28.63
CA PHE A 393 1.28 24.29 -28.55
C PHE A 393 2.08 24.67 -29.80
N SER A 394 2.78 23.73 -30.42
CA SER A 394 3.47 23.93 -31.70
C SER A 394 2.48 24.23 -32.84
N ILE A 395 1.37 23.49 -32.91
CA ILE A 395 0.27 23.78 -33.85
C ILE A 395 -0.29 25.17 -33.58
N ARG A 396 -0.59 25.53 -32.33
CA ARG A 396 -1.10 26.88 -32.01
C ARG A 396 -0.16 27.99 -32.47
N CYS A 397 1.16 27.83 -32.28
CA CYS A 397 2.16 28.79 -32.74
C CYS A 397 2.09 29.02 -34.26
N GLN A 398 1.86 27.96 -35.06
CA GLN A 398 1.66 28.07 -36.50
C GLN A 398 0.42 28.92 -36.84
N TYR A 399 -0.71 28.72 -36.14
CA TYR A 399 -1.92 29.52 -36.31
C TYR A 399 -1.72 31.02 -35.99
N THR A 400 -0.94 31.37 -34.97
CA THR A 400 -0.58 32.79 -34.71
C THR A 400 0.36 33.36 -35.76
N ASN A 401 1.34 32.58 -36.25
CA ASN A 401 2.33 33.06 -37.22
C ASN A 401 1.70 33.29 -38.60
N ILE A 402 0.77 32.42 -39.04
CA ILE A 402 0.02 32.60 -40.30
C ILE A 402 -0.88 33.85 -40.27
N LYS A 403 -1.27 34.32 -39.08
CA LYS A 403 -2.15 35.49 -38.89
C LYS A 403 -1.41 36.83 -38.76
N GLN A 404 -0.07 36.85 -38.75
CA GLN A 404 0.67 38.10 -38.94
C GLN A 404 0.89 38.32 -40.45
N PRO A 405 0.20 39.29 -41.09
CA PRO A 405 0.51 39.63 -42.46
C PRO A 405 1.90 40.29 -42.53
N ILE A 406 2.63 39.99 -43.59
CA ILE A 406 3.87 40.68 -43.95
C ILE A 406 3.52 42.14 -44.28
N GLN A 407 3.50 42.99 -43.26
CA GLN A 407 3.47 44.44 -43.39
C GLN A 407 4.83 44.98 -42.97
N ASN A 408 5.72 45.12 -43.97
CA ASN A 408 6.80 46.12 -44.10
C ASN A 408 8.04 45.53 -44.78
N THR A 409 8.00 45.47 -46.11
CA THR A 409 9.16 45.77 -46.98
C THR A 409 8.66 46.06 -48.39
N GLN A 410 7.96 47.19 -48.56
CA GLN A 410 7.91 47.82 -49.88
C GLN A 410 9.21 48.61 -50.06
N GLU A 411 10.04 48.14 -50.98
CA GLU A 411 11.21 48.84 -51.45
C GLU A 411 10.78 50.16 -52.13
N TYR A 412 10.95 51.28 -51.43
CA TYR A 412 11.01 52.57 -52.11
C TYR A 412 12.42 52.77 -52.67
N GLY A 413 12.63 52.29 -53.89
CA GLY A 413 13.78 52.66 -54.69
C GLY A 413 13.76 54.15 -55.02
N THR A 414 14.62 54.92 -54.36
CA THR A 414 14.95 56.28 -54.80
C THR A 414 16.46 56.47 -54.70
N ASN A 415 17.12 56.53 -55.86
CA ASN A 415 18.53 56.87 -55.95
C ASN A 415 18.75 58.31 -55.50
N ASN A 416 19.77 58.55 -54.67
CA ASN A 416 20.70 59.63 -54.96
C ASN A 416 22.04 59.44 -54.22
N SER A 417 23.10 59.80 -54.92
CA SER A 417 24.50 59.59 -54.53
C SER A 417 25.16 60.88 -54.01
N ASN A 418 26.22 60.67 -53.21
CA ASN A 418 27.42 61.51 -53.05
C ASN A 418 27.59 62.41 -51.80
N LEU A 419 28.87 62.44 -51.40
CA LEU A 419 29.67 63.49 -50.73
C LEU A 419 29.79 63.51 -49.18
N GLN A 420 30.98 63.06 -48.77
CA GLN A 420 31.99 63.73 -47.92
C GLN A 420 31.58 64.36 -46.57
N GLY A 421 32.22 63.86 -45.52
CA GLY A 421 31.96 64.23 -44.13
C GLY A 421 32.76 65.38 -43.54
N SER A 422 32.56 65.56 -42.23
CA SER A 422 33.46 66.21 -41.27
C SER A 422 32.98 65.96 -39.82
N LEU A 423 33.92 65.89 -38.88
CA LEU A 423 33.78 65.81 -37.41
C LEU A 423 34.14 67.20 -36.81
N PRO A 424 34.04 67.49 -35.49
CA PRO A 424 33.21 67.02 -34.34
C PRO A 424 32.62 68.27 -33.57
N PRO A 425 32.52 68.42 -32.21
CA PRO A 425 32.54 67.49 -31.05
C PRO A 425 31.48 67.73 -29.91
N GLY A 426 31.40 66.79 -28.96
CA GLY A 426 30.89 66.97 -27.58
C GLY A 426 29.47 66.43 -27.31
N ILE A 427 29.09 65.91 -26.12
CA ILE A 427 29.75 65.83 -24.79
C ILE A 427 29.32 64.52 -24.07
N SER A 428 30.21 63.97 -23.22
CA SER A 428 29.99 62.97 -22.13
C SER A 428 29.32 61.60 -22.39
N ALA A 429 30.15 60.55 -22.32
CA ALA A 429 29.82 59.23 -21.75
C ALA A 429 29.89 59.30 -20.18
N PRO A 430 29.86 58.20 -19.37
CA PRO A 430 29.73 56.75 -19.65
C PRO A 430 28.55 56.11 -18.84
N ILE A 431 28.36 54.80 -18.60
CA ILE A 431 29.16 53.56 -18.77
C ILE A 431 28.24 52.42 -19.23
N GLN A 432 28.75 51.44 -20.00
CA GLN A 432 28.26 50.05 -20.00
C GLN A 432 29.42 49.11 -19.68
N GLN A 433 29.20 48.13 -18.79
CA GLN A 433 30.16 47.06 -18.53
C GLN A 433 29.79 45.80 -19.31
N SER A 434 30.73 45.34 -20.12
CA SER A 434 30.70 44.06 -20.83
C SER A 434 31.18 42.92 -19.93
N TYR A 435 30.47 41.78 -19.92
CA TYR A 435 31.03 40.50 -19.45
C TYR A 435 30.74 39.34 -20.40
N SER A 436 31.80 38.95 -21.11
CA SER A 436 32.27 37.59 -21.41
C SER A 436 31.31 36.44 -21.74
N ASN A 437 31.65 35.74 -22.81
CA ASN A 437 31.03 34.51 -23.32
C ASN A 437 31.21 33.25 -22.43
N LEU A 438 30.39 32.24 -22.78
CA LEU A 438 30.35 30.81 -22.40
C LEU A 438 31.70 30.10 -22.14
N PRO A 439 31.64 28.95 -21.46
CA PRO A 439 32.03 27.72 -22.17
C PRO A 439 31.04 26.54 -22.05
N TYR A 440 30.92 25.79 -23.14
CA TYR A 440 30.34 24.44 -23.19
C TYR A 440 31.38 23.38 -22.73
N PRO A 441 30.96 22.21 -22.20
CA PRO A 441 31.86 21.08 -22.00
C PRO A 441 32.06 20.30 -23.30
N GLN A 442 33.30 20.26 -23.83
CA GLN A 442 33.68 19.30 -24.87
C GLN A 442 34.31 18.04 -24.26
N MET A 443 33.88 16.87 -24.75
CA MET A 443 34.60 15.61 -24.56
C MET A 443 35.89 15.61 -25.37
N ASN A 444 36.93 14.94 -24.87
CA ASN A 444 38.23 14.87 -25.54
C ASN A 444 38.66 13.40 -25.70
N PRO A 445 38.74 12.85 -26.93
CA PRO A 445 39.36 11.56 -27.20
C PRO A 445 40.73 11.75 -27.87
N HIS A 446 41.81 11.45 -27.15
CA HIS A 446 43.13 11.33 -27.78
C HIS A 446 43.43 9.87 -28.15
N ILE A 447 43.40 9.59 -29.46
CA ILE A 447 43.97 8.39 -30.05
C ILE A 447 45.47 8.63 -30.31
N ASN A 448 46.29 7.65 -29.94
CA ASN A 448 47.72 7.61 -30.25
C ASN A 448 47.95 6.64 -31.42
N PRO A 449 48.66 7.00 -32.50
CA PRO A 449 48.73 6.16 -33.69
C PRO A 449 49.92 5.19 -33.67
N ASN A 450 49.67 3.88 -33.79
CA ASN A 450 50.57 2.99 -34.55
C ASN A 450 49.98 1.60 -34.88
N GLN A 451 50.05 1.29 -36.18
CA GLN A 451 50.26 -0.03 -36.80
C GLN A 451 49.16 -1.11 -36.84
N ASN A 452 48.64 -1.25 -38.07
CA ASN A 452 48.55 -2.48 -38.89
C ASN A 452 47.34 -3.44 -38.78
N TYR A 453 46.62 -3.52 -39.92
CA TYR A 453 46.16 -4.72 -40.66
C TYR A 453 46.25 -6.10 -39.93
N GLN A 454 45.29 -7.03 -40.02
CA GLN A 454 44.53 -7.44 -41.22
C GLN A 454 43.39 -8.45 -40.89
N SER A 455 42.37 -8.52 -41.77
CA SER A 455 41.52 -9.70 -42.13
C SER A 455 40.69 -10.52 -41.09
N TYR A 456 39.38 -10.58 -41.40
CA TYR A 456 38.36 -11.63 -41.11
C TYR A 456 38.79 -13.05 -41.57
N PRO A 457 38.22 -14.19 -41.06
CA PRO A 457 36.80 -14.56 -41.27
C PRO A 457 36.07 -15.39 -40.19
N MET A 458 34.85 -15.81 -40.55
CA MET A 458 33.76 -16.44 -39.78
C MET A 458 33.99 -17.88 -39.27
N ASN A 459 33.18 -18.23 -38.25
CA ASN A 459 32.61 -19.55 -37.90
C ASN A 459 33.53 -20.72 -37.52
N GLN A 460 33.39 -21.22 -36.28
CA GLN A 460 32.70 -22.49 -36.00
C GLN A 460 32.37 -22.68 -34.49
N ASN A 461 31.39 -23.54 -34.20
CA ASN A 461 30.88 -23.82 -32.86
C ASN A 461 31.89 -24.61 -31.99
N ILE A 462 31.80 -24.46 -30.65
CA ILE A 462 31.80 -25.57 -29.66
C ILE A 462 31.48 -25.02 -28.25
N TYR A 463 30.75 -25.81 -27.45
CA TYR A 463 30.47 -25.59 -26.02
C TYR A 463 31.76 -25.54 -25.17
N ASN A 464 31.87 -24.59 -24.22
CA ASN A 464 32.14 -24.89 -22.79
C ASN A 464 32.13 -23.64 -21.85
N PRO A 465 31.97 -23.84 -20.52
CA PRO A 465 31.72 -22.79 -19.51
C PRO A 465 33.02 -22.09 -19.01
N PRO A 466 32.93 -21.03 -18.16
CA PRO A 466 34.01 -20.04 -18.05
C PRO A 466 35.21 -20.47 -17.20
N LEU A 467 36.39 -19.96 -17.59
CA LEU A 467 37.65 -20.16 -16.89
C LEU A 467 37.77 -19.31 -15.63
N VAL A 468 38.14 -19.98 -14.54
CA VAL A 468 38.54 -19.41 -13.26
C VAL A 468 39.93 -18.79 -13.38
N TYR A 469 40.12 -17.58 -12.83
CA TYR A 469 41.45 -17.00 -12.61
C TYR A 469 42.13 -17.71 -11.43
N GLN A 470 43.27 -18.37 -11.65
CA GLN A 470 44.12 -18.87 -10.56
C GLN A 470 45.61 -18.84 -10.92
N ASN A 471 46.40 -18.16 -10.08
CA ASN A 471 47.85 -18.27 -9.85
C ASN A 471 48.23 -17.09 -8.92
N GLY A 472 49.04 -17.20 -7.87
CA GLY A 472 49.68 -18.29 -7.12
C GLY A 472 50.14 -17.66 -5.78
N TYR A 473 50.33 -18.36 -4.66
CA TYR A 473 51.39 -19.33 -4.41
C TYR A 473 51.05 -20.22 -3.19
N ILE A 474 51.30 -21.53 -3.33
CA ILE A 474 52.01 -22.46 -2.40
C ILE A 474 51.63 -22.48 -0.88
N THR A 475 51.46 -23.62 -0.20
CA THR A 475 51.03 -25.01 -0.50
C THR A 475 50.88 -25.71 0.86
N THR A 476 49.81 -26.47 1.10
CA THR A 476 49.86 -27.71 1.89
C THR A 476 48.77 -28.67 1.42
N ASN A 477 49.19 -29.81 0.90
CA ASN A 477 48.32 -30.92 0.53
C ASN A 477 47.66 -31.50 1.82
N GLY A 478 46.50 -32.14 1.82
CA GLY A 478 45.73 -32.68 0.70
C GLY A 478 45.10 -34.02 1.12
N ILE A 479 44.26 -34.02 2.15
CA ILE A 479 43.55 -35.22 2.65
C ILE A 479 42.09 -34.84 2.93
N ALA A 480 41.24 -34.99 1.92
CA ALA A 480 39.79 -34.89 2.02
C ALA A 480 39.11 -35.97 1.16
N GLN A 481 39.54 -37.22 1.32
CA GLN A 481 38.82 -38.37 0.79
C GLN A 481 38.22 -39.18 1.94
N ARG A 482 36.88 -39.27 1.92
CA ARG A 482 36.04 -40.26 2.61
C ARG A 482 36.28 -40.43 4.12
N ILE A 483 35.51 -39.70 4.91
CA ILE A 483 35.10 -40.18 6.24
C ILE A 483 34.25 -41.44 6.02
N GLN A 484 34.76 -42.61 6.39
CA GLN A 484 34.02 -43.88 6.28
C GLN A 484 33.63 -44.46 7.64
N THR A 485 34.24 -44.00 8.74
CA THR A 485 34.00 -44.54 10.08
C THR A 485 33.82 -43.43 11.14
N PRO A 486 33.09 -43.71 12.24
CA PRO A 486 33.00 -42.77 13.37
C PRO A 486 34.32 -42.47 14.09
N GLN A 487 35.37 -43.27 13.86
CA GLN A 487 36.70 -43.06 14.46
C GLN A 487 37.46 -41.89 13.80
N ASP A 488 37.27 -41.67 12.50
CA ASP A 488 37.97 -40.65 11.70
C ASP A 488 37.69 -39.21 12.22
N LEU A 489 36.53 -39.01 12.86
CA LEU A 489 36.07 -37.72 13.40
C LEU A 489 36.89 -37.20 14.61
N ARG A 490 37.75 -38.01 15.24
CA ARG A 490 38.53 -37.57 16.41
C ARG A 490 39.76 -36.71 16.08
N TYR A 491 40.26 -36.74 14.83
CA TYR A 491 41.47 -36.01 14.45
C TYR A 491 41.22 -34.53 14.13
N TYR A 492 40.01 -34.14 13.73
CA TYR A 492 39.67 -32.79 13.26
C TYR A 492 39.40 -31.74 14.36
N SER A 493 39.51 -32.08 15.65
CA SER A 493 39.14 -31.16 16.75
C SER A 493 40.08 -29.97 16.93
N ASN A 494 41.30 -30.04 16.39
CA ASN A 494 42.30 -28.97 16.54
C ASN A 494 42.18 -27.89 15.45
N ASP A 495 41.85 -28.24 14.21
CA ASP A 495 41.81 -27.26 13.10
C ASP A 495 40.62 -26.30 13.20
N ILE A 496 39.49 -26.77 13.75
CA ILE A 496 38.28 -25.96 13.98
C ILE A 496 38.57 -24.74 14.88
N ARG A 497 39.58 -24.82 15.77
CA ARG A 497 39.93 -23.70 16.66
C ARG A 497 40.37 -22.43 15.93
N ASN A 498 40.94 -22.56 14.73
CA ASN A 498 41.40 -21.42 13.92
C ASN A 498 40.26 -20.66 13.22
N LEU A 499 39.04 -21.21 13.23
CA LEU A 499 37.83 -20.58 12.65
C LEU A 499 36.95 -19.88 13.72
N LEU A 500 37.31 -19.97 15.00
CA LEU A 500 36.52 -19.40 16.10
C LEU A 500 36.71 -17.88 16.20
N PRO A 501 35.66 -17.10 16.55
CA PRO A 501 35.80 -15.66 16.76
C PRO A 501 36.82 -15.33 17.86
N PRO A 502 37.59 -14.22 17.75
CA PRO A 502 38.70 -13.90 18.66
C PRO A 502 38.31 -13.60 20.13
N ASN A 503 37.03 -13.72 20.49
CA ASN A 503 36.50 -13.58 21.85
C ASN A 503 35.74 -14.84 22.33
N TYR A 504 35.96 -15.99 21.70
CA TYR A 504 35.33 -17.26 22.10
C TYR A 504 35.90 -17.74 23.45
N ASN A 505 35.00 -18.08 24.39
CA ASN A 505 35.37 -18.58 25.71
C ASN A 505 34.86 -20.02 25.89
N GLU A 506 35.77 -20.99 25.75
CA GLU A 506 35.50 -22.44 25.93
C GLU A 506 34.83 -22.79 27.28
N ASN A 507 34.92 -21.92 28.30
CA ASN A 507 34.33 -22.17 29.62
C ASN A 507 32.85 -21.76 29.77
N GLU A 508 32.31 -20.93 28.86
CA GLU A 508 30.89 -20.52 28.89
C GLU A 508 30.07 -21.13 27.74
N PHE A 509 30.74 -21.74 26.76
CA PHE A 509 30.17 -22.08 25.47
C PHE A 509 30.77 -23.36 24.89
N PHE A 510 29.91 -24.20 24.31
CA PHE A 510 30.22 -25.48 23.68
C PHE A 510 29.76 -25.44 22.23
N LEU A 511 30.49 -26.10 21.34
CA LEU A 511 30.02 -26.35 19.98
C LEU A 511 28.86 -27.34 20.00
N GLN A 512 27.87 -27.13 19.13
CA GLN A 512 26.84 -28.13 18.87
C GLN A 512 27.40 -29.23 17.93
N ASN A 513 26.61 -30.31 17.80
CA ASN A 513 26.81 -31.49 16.96
C ASN A 513 27.67 -31.28 15.68
N PHE A 514 28.56 -32.23 15.37
CA PHE A 514 29.58 -32.14 14.30
C PHE A 514 29.06 -31.69 12.92
N ASN A 515 27.77 -31.92 12.63
CA ASN A 515 27.12 -31.52 11.38
C ASN A 515 26.88 -30.01 11.24
N ASN A 516 27.08 -29.19 12.29
CA ASN A 516 26.86 -27.73 12.21
C ASN A 516 27.87 -26.94 13.08
N PRO A 517 29.16 -26.90 12.70
CA PRO A 517 30.26 -26.41 13.54
C PRO A 517 30.25 -24.91 13.85
N ASN A 518 29.38 -24.13 13.20
CA ASN A 518 29.21 -22.69 13.46
C ASN A 518 28.24 -22.41 14.62
N ARG A 519 27.55 -23.41 15.17
CA ARG A 519 26.51 -23.25 16.20
C ARG A 519 27.08 -23.45 17.61
N ILE A 520 26.79 -22.47 18.48
CA ILE A 520 27.34 -22.37 19.84
C ILE A 520 26.20 -22.39 20.87
N GLN A 521 26.31 -23.25 21.88
CA GLN A 521 25.35 -23.41 22.99
C GLN A 521 26.05 -23.19 24.35
N ASN A 522 25.34 -22.66 25.36
CA ASN A 522 25.90 -22.36 26.69
C ASN A 522 25.57 -23.41 27.78
N TYR A 523 25.35 -24.65 27.36
CA TYR A 523 25.26 -25.81 28.24
C TYR A 523 26.02 -26.98 27.62
N GLN A 524 26.66 -27.79 28.47
CA GLN A 524 27.23 -29.05 28.02
C GLN A 524 26.07 -30.04 27.90
N PRO A 525 25.78 -30.62 26.72
CA PRO A 525 24.78 -31.67 26.64
C PRO A 525 25.25 -32.79 27.58
N GLN A 526 24.38 -33.20 28.52
CA GLN A 526 24.70 -34.34 29.37
C GLN A 526 25.04 -35.51 28.44
N ARG A 527 26.28 -36.00 28.52
CA ARG A 527 26.64 -37.27 27.91
C ARG A 527 25.65 -38.27 28.49
N ARG A 528 24.69 -38.73 27.66
CA ARG A 528 23.88 -39.89 28.01
C ARG A 528 24.90 -40.96 28.40
N SER A 529 24.75 -41.54 29.58
CA SER A 529 25.60 -42.65 29.98
C SER A 529 25.47 -43.72 28.90
N ASN A 530 26.59 -44.15 28.32
CA ASN A 530 26.64 -45.24 27.35
C ASN A 530 26.43 -46.59 28.07
N ALA A 531 25.34 -46.69 28.83
CA ALA A 531 24.92 -47.88 29.57
C ALA A 531 23.87 -48.70 28.81
N TYR A 532 23.45 -48.24 27.62
CA TYR A 532 22.53 -48.92 26.71
C TYR A 532 23.01 -48.74 25.25
N ASN A 533 24.11 -49.42 24.95
CA ASN A 533 24.64 -49.89 23.66
C ASN A 533 25.70 -50.94 24.07
N ASP A 534 25.74 -52.19 23.62
CA ASP A 534 25.06 -52.84 22.50
C ASP A 534 24.56 -54.23 22.93
N LEU A 535 23.27 -54.54 22.76
CA LEU A 535 22.74 -55.90 22.94
C LEU A 535 21.43 -56.17 22.17
N ILE A 536 21.36 -55.72 20.92
CA ILE A 536 20.47 -56.30 19.90
C ILE A 536 21.33 -56.58 18.66
N SER A 537 22.16 -57.62 18.76
CA SER A 537 22.93 -58.17 17.64
C SER A 537 22.10 -59.07 16.73
N ASP A 538 20.86 -59.35 17.11
CA ASP A 538 19.99 -60.30 16.41
C ASP A 538 19.11 -59.60 15.36
N ILE A 539 19.44 -59.85 14.10
CA ILE A 539 18.69 -59.43 12.91
C ILE A 539 17.27 -60.00 12.92
N GLU A 540 17.05 -61.17 13.53
CA GLU A 540 15.74 -61.79 13.63
C GLU A 540 14.79 -60.99 14.53
N GLN A 541 15.27 -60.52 15.69
CA GLN A 541 14.48 -59.64 16.57
C GLN A 541 14.09 -58.32 15.88
N LYS A 542 15.01 -57.71 15.12
CA LYS A 542 14.72 -56.52 14.32
C LYS A 542 13.65 -56.78 13.26
N ASN A 543 13.72 -57.92 12.58
CA ASN A 543 12.74 -58.31 11.56
C ASN A 543 11.37 -58.67 12.17
N ILE A 544 11.31 -59.28 13.36
CA ILE A 544 10.08 -59.52 14.12
C ILE A 544 9.41 -58.19 14.50
N LEU A 545 10.20 -57.21 14.97
CA LEU A 545 9.70 -55.89 15.38
C LEU A 545 9.17 -55.08 14.18
N MET A 546 9.86 -55.13 13.04
CA MET A 546 9.40 -54.54 11.78
C MET A 546 8.11 -55.21 11.28
N ARG A 547 8.01 -56.55 11.28
CA ARG A 547 6.77 -57.26 10.91
C ARG A 547 5.59 -56.92 11.85
N LYS A 548 5.84 -56.74 13.15
CA LYS A 548 4.81 -56.30 14.11
C LYS A 548 4.32 -54.88 13.82
N LEU A 549 5.22 -53.95 13.54
CA LEU A 549 4.86 -52.58 13.14
C LEU A 549 4.06 -52.56 11.83
N GLU A 550 4.48 -53.35 10.83
CA GLU A 550 3.79 -53.44 9.55
C GLU A 550 2.39 -54.08 9.68
N GLN A 551 2.22 -55.08 10.55
CA GLN A 551 0.90 -55.64 10.88
C GLN A 551 0.00 -54.63 11.61
N MET A 552 0.53 -53.87 12.59
CA MET A 552 -0.25 -52.84 13.28
C MET A 552 -0.66 -51.69 12.34
N GLN A 553 0.14 -51.39 11.32
CA GLN A 553 -0.21 -50.41 10.28
C GLN A 553 -1.22 -50.96 9.26
N LYS A 554 -1.09 -52.23 8.83
CA LYS A 554 -2.01 -52.85 7.85
C LYS A 554 -3.39 -53.17 8.40
N TYR A 555 -3.52 -53.47 9.69
CA TYR A 555 -4.78 -53.91 10.31
C TYR A 555 -5.29 -52.96 11.42
N GLY A 556 -4.71 -51.76 11.55
CA GLY A 556 -5.00 -50.77 12.58
C GLY A 556 -6.35 -50.04 12.50
N LYS A 557 -7.38 -50.61 11.85
CA LYS A 557 -8.76 -50.11 11.88
C LYS A 557 -9.76 -51.27 11.94
N MET A 558 -10.75 -51.11 12.83
CA MET A 558 -11.83 -52.04 13.19
C MET A 558 -11.42 -53.25 14.06
N PHE A 559 -11.80 -53.20 15.34
CA PHE A 559 -12.94 -53.96 15.86
C PHE A 559 -13.58 -53.16 17.03
N PRO A 560 -14.90 -53.27 17.28
CA PRO A 560 -15.54 -52.70 18.46
C PRO A 560 -15.44 -53.64 19.67
N GLN A 561 -15.35 -53.07 20.87
CA GLN A 561 -15.82 -53.76 22.07
C GLN A 561 -17.23 -53.27 22.35
N ASP A 562 -18.20 -54.19 22.33
CA ASP A 562 -19.01 -54.47 23.51
C ASP A 562 -19.93 -55.69 23.26
N GLN A 563 -19.96 -56.58 24.25
CA GLN A 563 -21.06 -57.51 24.48
C GLN A 563 -21.23 -57.63 25.98
N TYR A 564 -22.41 -57.29 26.50
CA TYR A 564 -23.22 -58.17 27.35
C TYR A 564 -24.62 -57.55 27.56
N GLN A 565 -25.59 -58.17 26.86
CA GLN A 565 -26.95 -58.51 27.31
C GLN A 565 -27.96 -57.39 27.70
N VAL A 566 -29.03 -57.17 26.90
CA VAL A 566 -30.32 -57.91 26.82
C VAL A 566 -31.45 -57.13 27.53
N ASN A 567 -32.34 -56.51 26.74
CA ASN A 567 -33.78 -56.83 26.70
C ASN A 567 -34.50 -56.03 25.61
N LEU A 568 -35.58 -56.61 25.08
CA LEU A 568 -36.44 -56.04 24.04
C LEU A 568 -37.74 -55.43 24.61
N GLU A 569 -38.35 -54.59 23.76
CA GLU A 569 -39.79 -54.26 23.62
C GLU A 569 -40.33 -53.00 24.35
N PRO A 570 -41.44 -52.38 23.88
CA PRO A 570 -41.52 -51.62 22.61
C PRO A 570 -42.21 -50.23 22.80
N PHE A 571 -42.56 -49.53 21.69
CA PHE A 571 -43.57 -48.44 21.51
C PHE A 571 -44.04 -47.64 22.76
N ASP A 572 -44.04 -46.30 22.80
CA ASP A 572 -45.01 -45.50 22.02
C ASP A 572 -44.75 -43.96 21.95
N GLU A 573 -45.71 -43.25 21.35
CA GLU A 573 -45.77 -41.82 20.98
C GLU A 573 -45.62 -40.71 22.06
N LEU A 574 -45.15 -39.54 21.58
CA LEU A 574 -45.55 -38.16 21.93
C LEU A 574 -45.65 -37.72 23.42
N LEU A 575 -44.76 -36.78 23.85
CA LEU A 575 -45.16 -35.41 24.26
C LEU A 575 -43.99 -34.49 24.69
N TYR A 576 -44.31 -33.20 24.76
CA TYR A 576 -43.47 -32.03 25.04
C TYR A 576 -43.04 -31.91 26.54
N ASP A 577 -41.75 -31.75 26.85
CA ASP A 577 -41.29 -30.95 28.02
C ASP A 577 -39.88 -30.34 27.80
N PRO A 578 -39.75 -29.00 27.66
CA PRO A 578 -38.48 -28.35 27.36
C PRO A 578 -37.65 -28.01 28.63
N ARG A 579 -37.16 -29.00 29.38
CA ARG A 579 -36.40 -28.77 30.65
C ARG A 579 -35.17 -29.63 30.93
N TYR A 580 -34.49 -30.22 29.95
CA TYR A 580 -33.21 -30.92 30.19
C TYR A 580 -32.16 -30.79 29.06
N GLU A 581 -31.72 -29.55 28.78
CA GLU A 581 -30.45 -29.30 28.07
C GLU A 581 -29.57 -28.30 28.83
N ARG A 582 -28.88 -28.81 29.84
CA ARG A 582 -27.68 -28.22 30.42
C ARG A 582 -26.77 -29.39 30.79
N ASP A 583 -25.51 -29.32 30.37
CA ASP A 583 -24.41 -30.27 30.66
C ASP A 583 -24.20 -31.49 29.73
N SER A 584 -24.43 -31.34 28.42
CA SER A 584 -24.01 -32.31 27.39
C SER A 584 -23.38 -31.66 26.14
N ASN A 585 -22.29 -30.89 26.32
CA ASN A 585 -21.45 -30.40 25.20
C ASN A 585 -19.96 -30.24 25.57
N ILE A 586 -19.46 -31.17 26.38
CA ILE A 586 -18.03 -31.41 26.60
C ILE A 586 -17.77 -32.85 26.12
N MET A 587 -16.68 -33.07 25.37
CA MET A 587 -16.38 -34.32 24.61
C MET A 587 -17.02 -34.45 23.22
N ASN A 588 -16.79 -33.47 22.34
CA ASN A 588 -16.50 -33.75 20.92
C ASN A 588 -15.79 -32.55 20.28
N GLY A 589 -14.46 -32.55 20.36
CA GLY A 589 -13.63 -31.43 19.90
C GLY A 589 -12.19 -31.83 19.66
N ASN A 590 -11.93 -32.53 18.55
CA ASN A 590 -10.59 -32.83 18.04
C ASN A 590 -10.64 -33.17 16.53
N GLN A 591 -11.01 -32.19 15.70
CA GLN A 591 -10.74 -32.22 14.24
C GLN A 591 -10.90 -30.86 13.53
N THR A 592 -11.64 -29.91 14.10
CA THR A 592 -11.87 -28.57 13.50
C THR A 592 -10.84 -27.50 13.90
N ALA A 593 -9.86 -27.82 14.76
CA ALA A 593 -8.94 -26.83 15.34
C ALA A 593 -7.91 -26.24 14.35
N TYR A 594 -7.65 -26.90 13.21
CA TYR A 594 -6.57 -26.49 12.29
C TYR A 594 -6.93 -25.38 11.29
N GLN A 595 -8.22 -25.17 10.97
CA GLN A 595 -8.62 -24.14 10.00
C GLN A 595 -8.76 -22.73 10.61
N GLY A 596 -8.75 -22.61 11.95
CA GLY A 596 -8.92 -21.32 12.65
C GLY A 596 -7.68 -20.40 12.67
N TYR A 597 -6.54 -20.85 12.16
CA TYR A 597 -5.28 -20.10 12.24
C TYR A 597 -5.11 -19.01 11.17
N LYS A 598 -5.77 -19.12 10.00
CA LYS A 598 -5.67 -18.08 8.96
C LYS A 598 -6.36 -16.75 9.32
N ASN A 599 -7.36 -16.77 10.20
CA ASN A 599 -8.20 -15.59 10.50
C ASN A 599 -7.87 -14.92 11.85
N ASN A 600 -6.90 -15.43 12.60
CA ASN A 600 -6.54 -14.91 13.94
C ASN A 600 -5.11 -14.32 13.95
N HIS A 601 -4.80 -13.41 13.03
CA HIS A 601 -3.56 -12.63 13.17
C HIS A 601 -3.70 -11.67 14.35
N LEU A 602 -2.84 -11.82 15.37
CA LEU A 602 -2.99 -11.18 16.68
C LEU A 602 -2.63 -9.67 16.70
N SER A 603 -2.74 -8.98 15.56
CA SER A 603 -2.52 -7.54 15.35
C SER A 603 -3.47 -6.68 16.17
N ASP A 604 -4.72 -7.09 16.31
CA ASP A 604 -5.79 -6.27 16.91
C ASP A 604 -5.61 -6.14 18.44
N LEU A 605 -4.90 -7.10 19.04
CA LEU A 605 -4.59 -7.16 20.47
C LEU A 605 -3.38 -6.29 20.85
N PHE A 606 -3.10 -5.22 20.11
CA PHE A 606 -2.07 -4.22 20.43
C PHE A 606 -2.63 -2.82 20.75
N ASN A 607 -3.94 -2.60 20.66
CA ASN A 607 -4.59 -1.44 21.30
C ASN A 607 -4.81 -1.70 22.81
N PRO A 608 -4.44 -0.76 23.71
CA PRO A 608 -4.47 -0.98 25.17
C PRO A 608 -5.86 -0.81 25.79
N ASP A 609 -6.77 -0.13 25.11
CA ASP A 609 -8.10 0.21 25.62
C ASP A 609 -9.13 -0.81 25.14
N TYR A 610 -9.46 -1.80 25.99
CA TYR A 610 -10.83 -2.35 26.16
C TYR A 610 -10.81 -3.50 27.17
N SER A 611 -11.23 -3.24 28.40
CA SER A 611 -11.69 -4.29 29.32
C SER A 611 -12.64 -3.73 30.36
N LEU A 612 -13.85 -4.30 30.47
CA LEU A 612 -14.56 -4.51 31.75
C LEU A 612 -15.88 -5.28 31.59
N SER A 613 -16.15 -6.10 32.59
CA SER A 613 -17.36 -6.92 32.78
C SER A 613 -18.47 -6.13 33.51
N GLY A 614 -19.67 -6.72 33.64
CA GLY A 614 -20.65 -6.28 34.64
C GLY A 614 -22.12 -6.40 34.20
N SER A 615 -22.91 -7.17 34.94
CA SER A 615 -24.26 -7.62 34.58
C SER A 615 -25.38 -6.60 34.81
N THR A 616 -26.34 -6.55 33.87
CA THR A 616 -27.81 -6.41 34.07
C THR A 616 -28.51 -6.36 32.69
N LYS A 617 -29.85 -6.41 32.65
CA LYS A 617 -30.74 -6.20 31.46
C LYS A 617 -31.09 -7.44 30.60
N ARG A 618 -31.86 -8.39 31.15
CA ARG A 618 -32.41 -9.55 30.41
C ARG A 618 -33.31 -9.22 29.21
N SER A 619 -33.87 -8.01 29.08
CA SER A 619 -34.67 -7.61 27.90
C SER A 619 -33.85 -7.06 26.74
N ARG A 620 -32.75 -6.34 27.00
CA ARG A 620 -31.94 -5.68 25.93
C ARG A 620 -30.95 -6.64 25.24
N ILE A 621 -30.59 -7.75 25.88
CA ILE A 621 -29.70 -8.79 25.31
C ILE A 621 -30.25 -9.39 23.99
N LYS A 622 -31.58 -9.41 23.78
CA LYS A 622 -32.17 -9.98 22.55
C LYS A 622 -31.84 -9.16 21.29
N ILE A 623 -31.76 -7.82 21.39
CA ILE A 623 -31.46 -6.95 20.25
C ILE A 623 -29.99 -7.10 19.83
N ASP A 624 -29.06 -7.07 20.80
CA ASP A 624 -27.64 -7.35 20.56
C ASP A 624 -27.40 -8.72 19.92
N LYS A 625 -28.09 -9.76 20.41
CA LYS A 625 -27.94 -11.12 19.87
C LYS A 625 -28.37 -11.19 18.40
N LEU A 626 -29.39 -10.41 18.00
CA LEU A 626 -29.89 -10.37 16.64
C LEU A 626 -28.96 -9.56 15.71
N LYS A 627 -28.42 -8.42 16.17
CA LYS A 627 -27.36 -7.68 15.43
C LYS A 627 -26.08 -8.51 15.26
N LYS A 628 -25.63 -9.21 16.31
CA LYS A 628 -24.46 -10.11 16.24
C LYS A 628 -24.69 -11.33 15.33
N LYS A 629 -25.92 -11.87 15.26
CA LYS A 629 -26.26 -12.91 14.27
C LYS A 629 -26.16 -12.38 12.85
N LYS A 630 -26.69 -11.18 12.58
CA LYS A 630 -26.63 -10.53 11.27
C LYS A 630 -25.20 -10.19 10.83
N MET A 631 -24.36 -9.78 11.78
CA MET A 631 -22.91 -9.56 11.56
C MET A 631 -22.21 -10.88 11.15
N LEU A 632 -22.43 -11.97 11.89
CA LEU A 632 -21.90 -13.29 11.55
C LEU A 632 -22.42 -13.83 10.20
N GLU A 633 -23.64 -13.48 9.80
CA GLU A 633 -24.20 -13.82 8.48
C GLU A 633 -23.49 -13.05 7.36
N LEU A 634 -23.22 -11.75 7.54
CA LEU A 634 -22.44 -10.94 6.58
C LEU A 634 -20.98 -11.37 6.50
N GLU A 635 -20.34 -11.74 7.61
CA GLU A 635 -18.98 -12.29 7.63
C GLU A 635 -18.88 -13.60 6.83
N LYS A 636 -19.90 -14.47 6.90
CA LYS A 636 -19.99 -15.68 6.09
C LYS A 636 -20.21 -15.38 4.61
N GLU A 637 -21.07 -14.41 4.30
CA GLU A 637 -21.33 -13.96 2.93
C GLU A 637 -20.04 -13.41 2.30
N ARG A 638 -19.33 -12.54 3.02
CA ARG A 638 -18.01 -12.02 2.66
C ARG A 638 -17.01 -13.13 2.39
N TYR A 639 -16.84 -14.07 3.32
CA TYR A 639 -15.93 -15.20 3.16
C TYR A 639 -16.30 -16.07 1.95
N SER A 640 -17.60 -16.26 1.65
CA SER A 640 -18.05 -16.97 0.46
C SER A 640 -17.64 -16.25 -0.84
N ILE A 641 -17.70 -14.92 -0.88
CA ILE A 641 -17.22 -14.12 -2.02
C ILE A 641 -15.70 -14.19 -2.13
N GLU A 642 -14.96 -14.08 -1.03
CA GLU A 642 -13.49 -14.26 -1.01
C GLU A 642 -13.07 -15.65 -1.53
N GLN A 643 -13.77 -16.73 -1.15
CA GLN A 643 -13.52 -18.07 -1.71
C GLN A 643 -13.88 -18.17 -3.20
N THR A 644 -14.91 -17.44 -3.64
CA THR A 644 -15.30 -17.40 -5.06
C THR A 644 -14.27 -16.66 -5.90
N LEU A 645 -13.73 -15.54 -5.39
CA LEU A 645 -12.59 -14.82 -5.98
C LEU A 645 -11.35 -15.72 -6.08
N ASN A 646 -10.93 -16.36 -5.00
CA ASN A 646 -9.80 -17.31 -5.03
C ASN A 646 -10.00 -18.44 -6.07
N THR A 647 -11.23 -18.91 -6.25
CA THR A 647 -11.57 -19.93 -7.26
C THR A 647 -11.56 -19.36 -8.69
N LEU A 648 -11.98 -18.11 -8.87
CA LEU A 648 -11.93 -17.38 -10.14
C LEU A 648 -10.47 -17.13 -10.56
N ASP A 649 -9.64 -16.65 -9.65
CA ASP A 649 -8.21 -16.41 -9.84
C ASP A 649 -7.50 -17.71 -10.23
N LYS A 650 -7.79 -18.82 -9.53
CA LYS A 650 -7.27 -20.14 -9.89
C LYS A 650 -7.70 -20.55 -11.30
N LYS A 651 -8.99 -20.42 -11.67
CA LYS A 651 -9.47 -20.76 -13.02
C LYS A 651 -8.83 -19.91 -14.11
N PHE A 652 -8.52 -18.65 -13.83
CA PHE A 652 -7.81 -17.77 -14.78
C PHE A 652 -6.35 -18.20 -14.93
N ASN A 653 -5.65 -18.46 -13.83
CA ASN A 653 -4.26 -18.97 -13.84
C ASN A 653 -4.14 -20.36 -14.50
N ASP A 654 -5.14 -21.23 -14.33
CA ASP A 654 -5.24 -22.54 -14.99
C ASP A 654 -5.65 -22.43 -16.49
N GLY A 655 -5.91 -21.23 -17.02
CA GLY A 655 -6.31 -20.98 -18.41
C GLY A 655 -7.73 -21.44 -18.77
N ILE A 656 -8.58 -21.71 -17.77
CA ILE A 656 -9.93 -22.27 -17.94
C ILE A 656 -10.96 -21.21 -18.39
N ILE A 657 -10.70 -19.93 -18.09
CA ILE A 657 -11.59 -18.80 -18.43
C ILE A 657 -10.84 -17.71 -19.17
N SER A 658 -11.55 -16.98 -20.05
CA SER A 658 -10.96 -15.85 -20.78
C SER A 658 -10.65 -14.68 -19.85
N GLU A 659 -9.68 -13.84 -20.24
CA GLU A 659 -9.34 -12.61 -19.53
C GLU A 659 -10.53 -11.64 -19.39
N ILE A 660 -11.36 -11.54 -20.44
CA ILE A 660 -12.56 -10.71 -20.46
C ILE A 660 -13.61 -11.21 -19.45
N ASP A 661 -13.82 -12.52 -19.38
CA ASP A 661 -14.76 -13.14 -18.44
C ASP A 661 -14.26 -13.11 -17.00
N TYR A 662 -12.94 -13.25 -16.81
CA TYR A 662 -12.25 -13.05 -15.54
C TYR A 662 -12.50 -11.64 -15.02
N PHE A 663 -12.09 -10.59 -15.74
CA PHE A 663 -12.24 -9.20 -15.29
C PHE A 663 -13.70 -8.79 -15.08
N ARG A 664 -14.63 -9.26 -15.93
CA ARG A 664 -16.07 -9.01 -15.75
C ARG A 664 -16.59 -9.63 -14.46
N THR A 665 -16.27 -10.90 -14.20
CA THR A 665 -16.73 -11.61 -13.00
C THR A 665 -16.06 -11.06 -11.74
N TYR A 666 -14.75 -10.80 -11.79
CA TYR A 666 -13.96 -10.21 -10.71
C TYR A 666 -14.51 -8.85 -10.28
N LYS A 667 -14.81 -7.96 -11.24
CA LYS A 667 -15.38 -6.63 -10.98
C LYS A 667 -16.75 -6.70 -10.31
N ASN A 668 -17.59 -7.66 -10.67
CA ASN A 668 -18.88 -7.86 -10.03
C ASN A 668 -18.71 -8.37 -8.60
N LEU A 669 -17.89 -9.40 -8.38
CA LEU A 669 -17.61 -9.95 -7.05
C LEU A 669 -16.95 -8.91 -6.12
N GLN A 670 -16.04 -8.07 -6.61
CA GLN A 670 -15.49 -6.96 -5.83
C GLN A 670 -16.54 -5.91 -5.45
N LYS A 671 -17.47 -5.59 -6.35
CA LYS A 671 -18.58 -4.67 -6.04
C LYS A 671 -19.48 -5.23 -4.94
N ASP A 672 -19.77 -6.52 -4.98
CA ASP A 672 -20.58 -7.20 -3.97
C ASP A 672 -19.84 -7.30 -2.62
N LEU A 673 -18.53 -7.58 -2.64
CA LEU A 673 -17.66 -7.54 -1.47
C LEU A 673 -17.68 -6.16 -0.79
N TYR A 674 -17.49 -5.08 -1.56
CA TYR A 674 -17.58 -3.70 -1.09
C TYR A 674 -18.94 -3.38 -0.45
N LEU A 675 -20.04 -3.87 -1.04
CA LEU A 675 -21.39 -3.70 -0.48
C LEU A 675 -21.57 -4.49 0.83
N ILE A 676 -20.91 -5.63 1.01
CA ILE A 676 -20.93 -6.38 2.27
C ILE A 676 -20.08 -5.69 3.33
N ASP A 677 -18.84 -5.28 3.02
CA ASP A 677 -17.98 -4.56 3.96
C ASP A 677 -18.64 -3.27 4.46
N LYS A 678 -19.30 -2.51 3.57
CA LYS A 678 -20.10 -1.33 3.96
C LYS A 678 -21.30 -1.65 4.87
N LYS A 679 -21.93 -2.82 4.71
CA LYS A 679 -22.98 -3.30 5.63
C LYS A 679 -22.40 -3.69 6.99
N ILE A 680 -21.22 -4.31 7.01
CA ILE A 680 -20.50 -4.69 8.24
C ILE A 680 -20.09 -3.43 9.00
N GLU A 681 -19.45 -2.46 8.35
CA GLU A 681 -19.03 -1.19 8.95
C GLU A 681 -20.21 -0.42 9.58
N ASN A 682 -21.34 -0.33 8.86
CA ASN A 682 -22.56 0.28 9.40
C ASN A 682 -23.07 -0.46 10.65
N LEU A 683 -23.07 -1.80 10.65
CA LEU A 683 -23.47 -2.62 11.80
C LEU A 683 -22.49 -2.49 12.98
N GLU A 684 -21.18 -2.38 12.73
CA GLU A 684 -20.20 -2.08 13.77
C GLU A 684 -20.42 -0.70 14.38
N ASN A 685 -20.67 0.32 13.55
CA ASN A 685 -20.92 1.69 14.01
C ASN A 685 -22.21 1.75 14.84
N GLU A 686 -23.29 1.10 14.40
CA GLU A 686 -24.50 0.93 15.21
C GLU A 686 -24.23 0.23 16.56
N ILE A 687 -23.33 -0.77 16.61
CA ILE A 687 -22.95 -1.45 17.86
C ILE A 687 -22.11 -0.52 18.75
N ARG A 688 -21.12 0.18 18.19
CA ARG A 688 -20.28 1.17 18.89
C ARG A 688 -21.11 2.30 19.49
N GLU A 689 -22.09 2.85 18.77
CA GLU A 689 -23.02 3.85 19.29
C GLU A 689 -23.90 3.30 20.42
N ASN A 690 -24.41 2.08 20.29
CA ASN A 690 -25.17 1.44 21.37
C ASN A 690 -24.32 1.20 22.62
N ASP A 691 -23.01 0.94 22.47
CA ASP A 691 -22.07 0.79 23.59
C ASP A 691 -21.58 2.15 24.16
N SER A 692 -21.49 3.23 23.38
CA SER A 692 -21.23 4.58 23.89
C SER A 692 -22.42 5.16 24.65
N ILE A 693 -23.65 4.87 24.21
CA ILE A 693 -24.88 5.16 24.95
C ILE A 693 -24.93 4.33 26.25
N ARG A 694 -24.30 3.15 26.31
CA ARG A 694 -24.19 2.37 27.56
C ARG A 694 -23.16 2.93 28.53
N SER A 695 -22.03 3.46 28.07
CA SER A 695 -21.01 4.05 28.94
C SER A 695 -21.50 5.37 29.55
N SER A 696 -22.10 6.27 28.76
CA SER A 696 -22.64 7.55 29.25
C SER A 696 -23.75 7.39 30.30
N ASN A 697 -24.71 6.48 30.07
CA ASN A 697 -25.74 6.18 31.07
C ASN A 697 -25.15 5.59 32.37
N ARG A 698 -24.09 4.77 32.29
CA ARG A 698 -23.39 4.25 33.49
C ARG A 698 -22.64 5.35 34.25
N GLU A 699 -22.19 6.40 33.58
CA GLU A 699 -21.54 7.54 34.22
C GLU A 699 -22.55 8.44 34.96
N LEU A 700 -23.73 8.66 34.38
CA LEU A 700 -24.85 9.35 35.03
C LEU A 700 -25.33 8.62 36.29
N ASP A 701 -25.51 7.30 36.23
CA ASP A 701 -25.86 6.49 37.41
C ASP A 701 -24.78 6.57 38.50
N ARG A 702 -23.49 6.60 38.12
CA ARG A 702 -22.39 6.81 39.10
C ARG A 702 -22.46 8.17 39.77
N ARG A 703 -22.77 9.26 39.05
CA ARG A 703 -22.86 10.59 39.65
C ARG A 703 -24.00 10.71 40.68
N ARG A 704 -25.10 9.97 40.50
CA ARG A 704 -26.21 9.91 41.47
C ARG A 704 -25.95 9.08 42.73
N TYR A 705 -24.91 8.23 42.72
CA TYR A 705 -24.53 7.41 43.88
C TYR A 705 -23.44 8.05 44.76
N PHE A 706 -22.91 9.21 44.35
CA PHE A 706 -21.87 9.98 45.06
C PHE A 706 -22.27 11.45 45.27
N SER A 707 -23.58 11.73 45.30
CA SER A 707 -24.20 13.04 45.56
C SER A 707 -25.19 12.94 46.71
#